data_AF-A0A4Q2Y3M4-F1
#
_entry.id   AF-A0A4Q2Y3M4-F1
#
_cell.length_a   1.000
_cell.length_b   1.000
_cell.length_c   1.000
_cell.angle_alpha   90.00
_cell.angle_beta   90.00
_cell.angle_gamma   90.00
#
_symmetry.space_group_name_H-M   'P 1'
#
loop_
_entity.id
_entity.type
_entity.pdbx_description
1 polymer ?
#
loop_
_entity_poly.entity_id
_entity_poly.type
_entity_poly.pdbx_seq_one_letter_code
_entity_poly.pdbx_strand_id
1 'polypeptide(L)'
;MPNAIDPIDPAQVLTAIERMKHRVAETVEAELDLEKTRKSRSLKLAQEITRREESDAIALATRLAELEATYQTATAARERAYMSRRDHLPRAYHASRATLAKRLEEKKLEAVGKAQGTILAERKILHERLAETTAGHQSVMVDLLTDREAIRQLRDETFRIFRTYAPVMESLFEKKSGSPASSGGQQECLEQITAAGEEIEKARRQPLPNAFRRVPLWIVVLVAGGTHIGIARGVTPWLFATLGVLLLIWSIGLIQAWPAARRIADSISRARDASKHAEKTSTDQVAAVAEEIAEHEKAHTEGLSHTFQSTESEITSLLRKGQQELQQQLALLPDRMLDLHRRRLARLHKAYEEEVARIRKEAEETCGRRKQARVNAAHTAGVGMEQSINQLSGPWQDDVLAQQERLAALDAGSVVSFPEWTEQSVSSWSPPAEAPAAIRIGRIDLEPSRFPGGVPKHPKFPLAASTAPLALGFPGRGSILIETDGDASAATAALNAISIRILASLPPGRASFVFIDPIGLGKDFAGLMHLADYEETLISHRIWTQQAQIEERLAEVNEHIEKVIQMYLRNEFATIADYNAQAGVIAEKFRFVVIAGFPSAFSDTAMKRLRSIASSGARCGVHLLIQRDLRQTGVDRGLEEELHRACLTFSSGKGELLLAGNRVTFDPAPGAA
;
A
#
# COMPACT_ATOMS: atom_id res chain seq x y z
N MET A 1 -35.95 11.75 -66.58
CA MET A 1 -36.16 13.04 -65.91
C MET A 1 -37.22 13.78 -66.70
N PRO A 2 -38.26 14.34 -66.06
CA PRO A 2 -39.21 15.21 -66.75
C PRO A 2 -38.43 16.37 -67.35
N ASN A 3 -38.58 16.59 -68.66
CA ASN A 3 -37.91 17.70 -69.34
C ASN A 3 -38.64 19.01 -68.98
N ALA A 4 -38.03 20.16 -69.26
CA ALA A 4 -38.68 21.49 -69.13
C ALA A 4 -39.97 21.67 -69.98
N ILE A 5 -40.44 20.61 -70.63
CA ILE A 5 -41.57 20.52 -71.54
C ILE A 5 -42.72 19.72 -70.90
N ASP A 6 -42.50 19.05 -69.76
CA ASP A 6 -43.55 18.30 -69.08
C ASP A 6 -44.68 19.25 -68.62
N PRO A 7 -45.95 18.92 -68.87
CA PRO A 7 -47.07 19.78 -68.49
C PRO A 7 -47.12 19.97 -66.98
N ILE A 8 -47.42 21.19 -66.54
CA ILE A 8 -47.51 21.53 -65.12
C ILE A 8 -48.71 20.80 -64.52
N ASP A 9 -48.51 19.65 -63.87
CA ASP A 9 -49.57 18.99 -63.12
C ASP A 9 -49.62 19.56 -61.68
N PRO A 10 -50.66 20.35 -61.32
CA PRO A 10 -50.74 20.97 -60.00
C PRO A 10 -50.80 19.95 -58.85
N ALA A 11 -51.29 18.74 -59.10
CA ALA A 11 -51.31 17.68 -58.10
C ALA A 11 -49.90 17.16 -57.83
N GLN A 12 -49.13 16.88 -58.89
CA GLN A 12 -47.75 16.42 -58.75
C GLN A 12 -46.85 17.47 -58.11
N VAL A 13 -47.05 18.76 -58.40
CA VAL A 13 -46.28 19.84 -57.77
C VAL A 13 -46.53 19.86 -56.26
N LEU A 14 -47.79 19.82 -55.81
CA LEU A 14 -48.11 19.81 -54.38
C LEU A 14 -47.61 18.54 -53.69
N THR A 15 -47.78 17.36 -54.30
CA THR A 15 -47.26 16.10 -53.76
C THR A 15 -45.73 16.11 -53.68
N ALA A 16 -45.03 16.70 -54.65
CA ALA A 16 -43.58 16.83 -54.61
C ALA A 16 -43.12 17.76 -53.48
N ILE A 17 -43.82 18.89 -53.26
CA ILE A 17 -43.55 19.80 -52.13
C ILE A 17 -43.79 19.10 -50.79
N GLU A 18 -44.90 18.38 -50.63
CA GLU A 18 -45.20 17.63 -49.41
C GLU A 18 -44.18 16.54 -49.13
N ARG A 19 -43.80 15.75 -50.16
CA ARG A 19 -42.76 14.73 -50.05
C ARG A 19 -41.42 15.34 -49.65
N MET A 20 -41.05 16.46 -50.26
CA MET A 20 -39.82 17.18 -49.92
C MET A 20 -39.85 17.66 -48.47
N LYS A 21 -40.95 18.31 -48.01
CA LYS A 21 -41.11 18.73 -46.61
C LYS A 21 -41.03 17.57 -45.63
N HIS A 22 -41.67 16.45 -45.95
CA HIS A 22 -41.64 15.26 -45.12
C HIS A 22 -40.22 14.71 -44.97
N ARG A 23 -39.48 14.58 -46.09
CA ARG A 23 -38.09 14.11 -46.08
C ARG A 23 -37.14 15.05 -45.32
N VAL A 24 -37.35 16.36 -45.44
CA VAL A 24 -36.61 17.35 -44.64
C VAL A 24 -36.87 17.13 -43.15
N ALA A 25 -38.13 16.97 -42.74
CA ALA A 25 -38.48 16.71 -41.34
C ALA A 25 -37.88 15.40 -40.81
N GLU A 26 -37.92 14.31 -41.58
CA GLU A 26 -37.26 13.04 -41.22
C GLU A 26 -35.74 13.21 -41.02
N THR A 27 -35.09 14.01 -41.87
CA THR A 27 -33.64 14.27 -41.77
C THR A 27 -33.32 15.11 -40.52
N VAL A 28 -34.17 16.10 -40.21
CA VAL A 28 -34.05 16.89 -38.97
C VAL A 28 -34.20 16.01 -37.74
N GLU A 29 -35.19 15.13 -37.71
CA GLU A 29 -35.42 14.20 -36.60
C GLU A 29 -34.24 13.24 -36.42
N ALA A 30 -33.76 12.65 -37.52
CA ALA A 30 -32.59 11.78 -37.51
C ALA A 30 -31.32 12.51 -37.00
N GLU A 31 -31.09 13.76 -37.45
CA GLU A 31 -29.97 14.58 -36.96
C GLU A 31 -30.08 14.86 -35.45
N LEU A 32 -31.27 15.26 -34.99
CA LEU A 32 -31.52 15.53 -33.56
C LEU A 32 -31.30 14.28 -32.70
N ASP A 33 -31.72 13.11 -33.15
CA ASP A 33 -31.54 11.87 -32.42
C ASP A 33 -30.08 11.40 -32.41
N LEU A 34 -29.34 11.63 -33.49
CA LEU A 34 -27.90 11.43 -33.52
C LEU A 34 -27.19 12.39 -32.54
N GLU A 35 -27.58 13.66 -32.48
CA GLU A 35 -27.03 14.62 -31.51
C GLU A 35 -27.33 14.23 -30.05
N LYS A 36 -28.57 13.83 -29.75
CA LYS A 36 -28.96 13.35 -28.42
C LYS A 36 -28.15 12.12 -28.03
N THR A 37 -28.01 11.16 -28.94
CA THR A 37 -27.24 9.94 -28.72
C THR A 37 -25.77 10.27 -28.49
N ARG A 38 -25.19 11.20 -29.26
CA ARG A 38 -23.82 11.69 -29.08
C ARG A 38 -23.63 12.31 -27.71
N LYS A 39 -24.51 13.25 -27.32
CA LYS A 39 -24.45 13.91 -25.99
C LYS A 39 -24.55 12.88 -24.87
N SER A 40 -25.51 11.97 -24.94
CA SER A 40 -25.69 10.89 -23.94
C SER A 40 -24.48 9.97 -23.83
N ARG A 41 -23.95 9.47 -24.96
CA ARG A 41 -22.75 8.63 -24.98
C ARG A 41 -21.53 9.36 -24.46
N SER A 42 -21.34 10.62 -24.84
CA SER A 42 -20.21 11.43 -24.37
C SER A 42 -20.25 11.67 -22.85
N LEU A 43 -21.45 11.91 -22.30
CA LEU A 43 -21.64 12.09 -20.87
C LEU A 43 -21.38 10.79 -20.11
N LYS A 44 -21.93 9.66 -20.56
CA LYS A 44 -21.69 8.35 -19.96
C LYS A 44 -20.21 7.98 -19.97
N LEU A 45 -19.54 8.20 -21.11
CA LEU A 45 -18.10 7.95 -21.24
C LEU A 45 -17.29 8.84 -20.30
N ALA A 46 -17.62 10.13 -20.19
CA ALA A 46 -16.95 11.04 -19.26
C ALA A 46 -17.13 10.61 -17.79
N GLN A 47 -18.35 10.27 -17.38
CA GLN A 47 -18.63 9.79 -16.02
C GLN A 47 -17.89 8.49 -15.69
N GLU A 48 -17.89 7.53 -16.63
CA GLU A 48 -17.19 6.26 -16.45
C GLU A 48 -15.67 6.47 -16.33
N ILE A 49 -15.11 7.40 -17.11
CA ILE A 49 -13.69 7.77 -17.04
C ILE A 49 -13.37 8.36 -15.66
N THR A 50 -14.10 9.38 -15.21
CA THR A 50 -13.85 10.02 -13.91
C THR A 50 -13.93 9.00 -12.77
N ARG A 51 -14.97 8.15 -12.76
CA ARG A 51 -15.13 7.11 -11.74
C ARG A 51 -13.95 6.12 -11.71
N ARG A 52 -13.43 5.74 -12.89
CA ARG A 52 -12.29 4.84 -12.99
C ARG A 52 -10.98 5.52 -12.58
N GLU A 53 -10.78 6.79 -12.90
CA GLU A 53 -9.63 7.58 -12.47
C GLU A 53 -9.59 7.75 -10.94
N GLU A 54 -10.75 8.06 -10.33
CA GLU A 54 -10.88 8.13 -8.87
C GLU A 54 -10.60 6.77 -8.21
N SER A 55 -11.17 5.69 -8.74
CA SER A 55 -10.95 4.33 -8.22
C SER A 55 -9.48 3.91 -8.28
N ASP A 56 -8.78 4.25 -9.37
CA ASP A 56 -7.35 3.96 -9.52
C ASP A 56 -6.50 4.79 -8.56
N ALA A 57 -6.81 6.08 -8.40
CA ALA A 57 -6.11 6.97 -7.49
C ALA A 57 -6.23 6.47 -6.04
N ILE A 58 -7.43 6.04 -5.64
CA ILE A 58 -7.68 5.42 -4.34
C ILE A 58 -6.87 4.12 -4.22
N ALA A 59 -6.93 3.22 -5.20
CA ALA A 59 -6.20 1.95 -5.16
C ALA A 59 -4.67 2.14 -5.06
N LEU A 60 -4.11 3.13 -5.78
CA LEU A 60 -2.70 3.50 -5.70
C LEU A 60 -2.35 4.04 -4.31
N ALA A 61 -3.16 4.97 -3.79
CA ALA A 61 -2.96 5.55 -2.47
C ALA A 61 -3.00 4.47 -1.36
N THR A 62 -3.96 3.53 -1.43
CA THR A 62 -4.07 2.40 -0.51
C THR A 62 -2.81 1.52 -0.56
N ARG A 63 -2.35 1.13 -1.75
CA ARG A 63 -1.14 0.30 -1.89
C ARG A 63 0.11 1.00 -1.34
N LEU A 64 0.27 2.30 -1.60
CA LEU A 64 1.40 3.07 -1.07
C LEU A 64 1.34 3.20 0.46
N ALA A 65 0.15 3.41 1.03
CA ALA A 65 -0.06 3.47 2.47
C ALA A 65 0.22 2.12 3.17
N GLU A 66 -0.22 1.00 2.60
CA GLU A 66 0.09 -0.34 3.10
C GLU A 66 1.60 -0.61 3.08
N LEU A 67 2.27 -0.27 1.98
CA LEU A 67 3.72 -0.40 1.87
C LEU A 67 4.45 0.48 2.89
N GLU A 68 4.02 1.73 3.08
CA GLU A 68 4.59 2.63 4.08
C GLU A 68 4.39 2.09 5.51
N ALA A 69 3.21 1.56 5.83
CA ALA A 69 2.93 0.96 7.14
C ALA A 69 3.83 -0.26 7.42
N THR A 70 4.06 -1.12 6.41
CA THR A 70 4.99 -2.26 6.56
C THR A 70 6.43 -1.81 6.75
N TYR A 71 6.86 -0.77 6.02
CA TYR A 71 8.18 -0.16 6.18
C TYR A 71 8.38 0.45 7.58
N GLN A 72 7.41 1.23 8.08
CA GLN A 72 7.44 1.80 9.42
C GLN A 72 7.47 0.71 10.51
N THR A 73 6.70 -0.37 10.34
CA THR A 73 6.70 -1.50 11.28
C THR A 73 8.06 -2.21 11.30
N ALA A 74 8.65 -2.45 10.12
CA ALA A 74 9.95 -3.10 9.99
C ALA A 74 11.09 -2.25 10.56
N THR A 75 11.10 -0.94 10.29
CA THR A 75 12.09 0.01 10.84
C THR A 75 11.99 0.10 12.36
N ALA A 76 10.79 0.29 12.91
CA ALA A 76 10.55 0.33 14.35
C ALA A 76 10.97 -0.98 15.06
N ALA A 77 10.72 -2.15 14.44
CA ALA A 77 11.18 -3.43 14.98
C ALA A 77 12.72 -3.53 15.03
N ARG A 78 13.41 -2.98 14.02
CA ARG A 78 14.89 -2.96 13.98
C ARG A 78 15.48 -1.96 14.97
N GLU A 79 14.87 -0.79 15.14
CA GLU A 79 15.25 0.18 16.17
C GLU A 79 15.10 -0.42 17.57
N ARG A 80 13.95 -1.05 17.87
CA ARG A 80 13.74 -1.76 19.14
C ARG A 80 14.80 -2.83 19.41
N ALA A 81 15.14 -3.63 18.40
CA ALA A 81 16.18 -4.65 18.51
C ALA A 81 17.57 -4.04 18.77
N TYR A 82 17.90 -2.91 18.14
CA TYR A 82 19.15 -2.19 18.39
C TYR A 82 19.20 -1.60 19.80
N MET A 83 18.15 -0.90 20.23
CA MET A 83 18.06 -0.32 21.57
C MET A 83 18.17 -1.40 22.65
N SER A 84 17.43 -2.50 22.52
CA SER A 84 17.52 -3.65 23.44
C SER A 84 18.95 -4.19 23.56
N ARG A 85 19.64 -4.36 22.42
CA ARG A 85 21.02 -4.86 22.41
C ARG A 85 22.01 -3.85 23.00
N ARG A 86 21.82 -2.56 22.74
CA ARG A 86 22.62 -1.47 23.32
C ARG A 86 22.48 -1.43 24.83
N ASP A 87 21.25 -1.53 25.34
CA ASP A 87 20.97 -1.44 26.78
C ASP A 87 21.41 -2.70 27.54
N HIS A 88 21.48 -3.86 26.86
CA HIS A 88 22.01 -5.10 27.42
C HIS A 88 23.53 -5.11 27.54
N LEU A 89 24.25 -4.39 26.68
CA LEU A 89 25.71 -4.43 26.58
C LEU A 89 26.44 -4.07 27.89
N PRO A 90 26.09 -2.99 28.62
CA PRO A 90 26.70 -2.70 29.92
C PRO A 90 26.45 -3.79 30.97
N ARG A 91 25.25 -4.38 30.97
CA ARG A 91 24.88 -5.45 31.93
C ARG A 91 25.70 -6.70 31.66
N ALA A 92 25.84 -7.09 30.40
CA ALA A 92 26.67 -8.22 30.00
C ALA A 92 28.15 -8.00 30.35
N TYR A 93 28.67 -6.77 30.18
CA TYR A 93 30.02 -6.39 30.60
C TYR A 93 30.21 -6.53 32.12
N HIS A 94 29.30 -5.97 32.93
CA HIS A 94 29.38 -6.07 34.38
C HIS A 94 29.27 -7.52 34.87
N ALA A 95 28.39 -8.33 34.29
CA ALA A 95 28.28 -9.74 34.59
C ALA A 95 29.58 -10.50 34.26
N SER A 96 30.20 -10.20 33.11
CA SER A 96 31.48 -10.82 32.71
C SER A 96 32.62 -10.42 33.65
N ARG A 97 32.68 -9.15 34.07
CA ARG A 97 33.67 -8.64 35.05
C ARG A 97 33.51 -9.30 36.41
N ALA A 98 32.28 -9.41 36.92
CA ALA A 98 31.99 -10.08 38.19
C ALA A 98 32.37 -11.56 38.14
N THR A 99 32.06 -12.23 37.03
CA THR A 99 32.44 -13.64 36.82
C THR A 99 33.95 -13.84 36.82
N LEU A 100 34.71 -12.95 36.15
CA LEU A 100 36.18 -12.97 36.16
C LEU A 100 36.75 -12.79 37.57
N ALA A 101 36.24 -11.80 38.32
CA ALA A 101 36.69 -11.54 39.69
C ALA A 101 36.45 -12.75 40.60
N LYS A 102 35.25 -13.34 40.54
CA LYS A 102 34.90 -14.53 41.34
C LYS A 102 35.82 -15.71 41.05
N ARG A 103 36.08 -16.04 39.78
CA ARG A 103 36.98 -17.14 39.40
C ARG A 103 38.41 -16.96 39.91
N LEU A 104 38.90 -15.72 39.95
CA LEU A 104 40.25 -15.41 40.43
C LEU A 104 40.33 -15.46 41.97
N GLU A 105 39.28 -15.04 42.66
CA GLU A 105 39.17 -15.15 44.12
C GLU A 105 39.12 -16.63 44.56
N GLU A 106 38.37 -17.47 43.87
CA GLU A 106 38.35 -18.93 44.10
C GLU A 106 39.75 -19.55 43.95
N LYS A 107 40.52 -19.15 42.93
CA LYS A 107 41.91 -19.59 42.75
C LYS A 107 42.84 -19.12 43.88
N LYS A 108 42.66 -17.89 44.39
CA LYS A 108 43.43 -17.38 45.55
C LYS A 108 43.18 -18.25 46.78
N LEU A 109 41.92 -18.53 47.07
CA LEU A 109 41.52 -19.35 48.22
C LEU A 109 42.07 -20.78 48.11
N GLU A 110 42.05 -21.37 46.92
CA GLU A 110 42.61 -22.71 46.69
C GLU A 110 44.13 -22.77 46.94
N ALA A 111 44.88 -21.79 46.44
CA ALA A 111 46.34 -21.74 46.60
C ALA A 111 46.76 -21.53 48.06
N VAL A 112 46.09 -20.62 48.77
CA VAL A 112 46.35 -20.37 50.20
C VAL A 112 45.96 -21.58 51.06
N GLY A 113 44.83 -22.23 50.75
CA GLY A 113 44.39 -23.43 51.45
C GLY A 113 45.37 -24.60 51.32
N LYS A 114 45.96 -24.81 50.13
CA LYS A 114 46.98 -25.85 49.91
C LYS A 114 48.24 -25.60 50.74
N ALA A 115 48.74 -24.36 50.79
CA ALA A 115 49.93 -24.00 51.55
C ALA A 115 49.74 -24.15 53.07
N GLN A 116 48.56 -23.81 53.60
CA GLN A 116 48.24 -24.03 55.01
C GLN A 116 48.15 -25.52 55.36
N GLY A 117 47.60 -26.34 54.44
CA GLY A 117 47.48 -27.78 54.62
C GLY A 117 48.83 -28.49 54.75
N THR A 118 49.83 -28.13 53.92
CA THR A 118 51.17 -28.73 53.97
C THR A 118 51.91 -28.39 55.27
N ILE A 119 51.84 -27.12 55.71
CA ILE A 119 52.48 -26.65 56.95
C ILE A 119 51.95 -27.41 58.19
N LEU A 120 50.64 -27.66 58.23
CA LEU A 120 50.00 -28.30 59.38
C LEU A 120 50.36 -29.79 59.49
N ALA A 121 50.57 -30.46 58.34
CA ALA A 121 51.04 -31.85 58.31
C ALA A 121 52.47 -31.99 58.81
N GLU A 122 53.39 -31.12 58.38
CA GLU A 122 54.80 -31.12 58.82
C GLU A 122 54.94 -30.81 60.31
N ARG A 123 54.16 -29.86 60.84
CA ARG A 123 54.15 -29.52 62.27
C ARG A 123 53.78 -30.71 63.16
N LYS A 124 52.86 -31.56 62.71
CA LYS A 124 52.44 -32.74 63.46
C LYS A 124 53.57 -33.76 63.63
N ILE A 125 54.33 -34.00 62.55
CA ILE A 125 55.44 -34.96 62.53
C ILE A 125 56.56 -34.54 63.49
N LEU A 126 56.93 -33.26 63.49
CA LEU A 126 58.00 -32.75 64.34
C LEU A 126 57.67 -32.81 65.84
N HIS A 127 56.42 -32.54 66.22
CA HIS A 127 55.99 -32.65 67.63
C HIS A 127 55.97 -34.10 68.14
N GLU A 128 55.63 -35.07 67.29
CA GLU A 128 55.65 -36.49 67.64
C GLU A 128 57.08 -36.96 67.95
N ARG A 129 58.05 -36.52 67.15
CA ARG A 129 59.48 -36.80 67.34
C ARG A 129 60.05 -36.22 68.65
N LEU A 130 59.61 -35.03 69.06
CA LEU A 130 59.99 -34.43 70.34
C LEU A 130 59.47 -35.25 71.53
N ALA A 131 58.22 -35.73 71.44
CA ALA A 131 57.62 -36.55 72.49
C ALA A 131 58.38 -37.87 72.70
N GLU A 132 58.76 -38.55 71.61
CA GLU A 132 59.57 -39.78 71.67
C GLU A 132 60.94 -39.55 72.31
N THR A 133 61.65 -38.50 71.90
CA THR A 133 62.99 -38.18 72.40
C THR A 133 62.96 -37.82 73.90
N THR A 134 61.92 -37.12 74.34
CA THR A 134 61.72 -36.75 75.76
C THR A 134 61.43 -37.98 76.63
N ALA A 135 60.64 -38.94 76.13
CA ALA A 135 60.38 -40.20 76.82
C ALA A 135 61.66 -41.03 76.98
N GLY A 136 62.51 -41.07 75.95
CA GLY A 136 63.83 -41.71 76.02
C GLY A 136 64.72 -41.11 77.12
N HIS A 137 64.77 -39.77 77.23
CA HIS A 137 65.54 -39.09 78.28
C HIS A 137 65.12 -39.47 79.71
N GLN A 138 63.82 -39.58 79.96
CA GLN A 138 63.30 -39.95 81.28
C GLN A 138 63.73 -41.36 81.69
N SER A 139 63.76 -42.32 80.75
CA SER A 139 64.18 -43.71 81.05
C SER A 139 65.64 -43.79 81.50
N VAL A 140 66.54 -43.11 80.81
CA VAL A 140 67.99 -43.06 81.15
C VAL A 140 68.20 -42.45 82.54
N MET A 141 67.40 -41.45 82.92
CA MET A 141 67.56 -40.80 84.22
C MET A 141 67.18 -41.71 85.39
N VAL A 142 66.18 -42.58 85.22
CA VAL A 142 65.77 -43.56 86.25
C VAL A 142 66.87 -44.59 86.50
N ASP A 143 67.48 -45.10 85.44
CA ASP A 143 68.54 -46.11 85.58
C ASP A 143 69.80 -45.54 86.25
N LEU A 144 70.18 -44.30 85.93
CA LEU A 144 71.34 -43.64 86.54
C LEU A 144 71.18 -43.41 88.05
N LEU A 145 69.95 -43.26 88.55
CA LEU A 145 69.69 -43.18 89.99
C LEU A 145 69.99 -44.51 90.68
N THR A 146 69.60 -45.63 90.06
CA THR A 146 69.83 -46.99 90.57
C THR A 146 71.33 -47.31 90.64
N ASP A 147 72.07 -46.97 89.59
CA ASP A 147 73.53 -47.17 89.53
C ASP A 147 74.26 -46.40 90.64
N ARG A 148 73.86 -45.15 90.90
CA ARG A 148 74.47 -44.32 91.96
C ARG A 148 74.28 -44.90 93.36
N GLU A 149 73.16 -45.56 93.60
CA GLU A 149 72.87 -46.20 94.87
C GLU A 149 73.74 -47.45 95.09
N ALA A 150 73.91 -48.28 94.05
CA ALA A 150 74.80 -49.44 94.07
C ALA A 150 76.27 -49.06 94.33
N ILE A 151 76.76 -47.99 93.70
CA ILE A 151 78.13 -47.46 93.91
C ILE A 151 78.35 -47.05 95.37
N ARG A 152 77.35 -46.46 96.05
CA ARG A 152 77.47 -46.09 97.47
C ARG A 152 77.53 -47.33 98.37
N GLN A 153 76.69 -48.32 98.13
CA GLN A 153 76.64 -49.54 98.94
C GLN A 153 77.99 -50.29 98.92
N LEU A 154 78.60 -50.45 97.74
CA LEU A 154 79.90 -51.12 97.58
C LEU A 154 81.03 -50.39 98.32
N ARG A 155 81.02 -49.05 98.30
CA ARG A 155 81.98 -48.24 99.06
C ARG A 155 81.87 -48.50 100.56
N ASP A 156 80.64 -48.47 101.09
CA ASP A 156 80.40 -48.65 102.52
C ASP A 156 80.74 -50.08 102.99
N GLU A 157 80.52 -51.09 102.15
CA GLU A 157 80.95 -52.47 102.43
C GLU A 157 82.47 -52.62 102.50
N THR A 158 83.20 -51.92 101.63
CA THR A 158 84.67 -51.97 101.60
C THR A 158 85.28 -51.45 102.90
N PHE A 159 84.76 -50.32 103.42
CA PHE A 159 85.20 -49.77 104.71
C PHE A 159 84.86 -50.67 105.91
N ARG A 160 83.80 -51.50 105.83
CA ARG A 160 83.50 -52.49 106.89
C ARG A 160 84.49 -53.65 106.92
N ILE A 161 85.04 -54.06 105.78
CA ILE A 161 86.03 -55.15 105.72
C ILE A 161 87.36 -54.69 106.29
N PHE A 162 87.81 -53.50 105.88
CA PHE A 162 89.10 -52.95 106.28
C PHE A 162 88.98 -51.99 107.48
N ARG A 163 88.11 -52.27 108.44
CA ARG A 163 87.74 -51.33 109.53
C ARG A 163 88.94 -50.78 110.31
N THR A 164 89.94 -51.61 110.58
CA THR A 164 91.18 -51.23 111.28
C THR A 164 92.13 -50.40 110.42
N TYR A 165 92.04 -50.51 109.11
CA TYR A 165 92.89 -49.83 108.13
C TYR A 165 92.19 -48.65 107.44
N ALA A 166 90.88 -48.50 107.66
CA ALA A 166 90.00 -47.49 107.09
C ALA A 166 90.58 -46.06 107.13
N PRO A 167 91.13 -45.55 108.26
CA PRO A 167 91.65 -44.17 108.29
C PRO A 167 92.85 -43.93 107.37
N VAL A 168 93.55 -44.99 106.93
CA VAL A 168 94.66 -44.87 105.97
C VAL A 168 94.15 -45.04 104.52
N MET A 169 93.11 -45.85 104.31
CA MET A 169 92.59 -46.20 102.98
C MET A 169 91.57 -45.20 102.41
N GLU A 170 90.98 -44.33 103.23
CA GLU A 170 89.92 -43.40 102.80
C GLU A 170 90.34 -42.49 101.63
N SER A 171 91.59 -42.04 101.64
CA SER A 171 92.18 -41.22 100.56
C SER A 171 92.21 -41.88 99.18
N LEU A 172 92.10 -43.21 99.09
CA LEU A 172 92.07 -43.92 97.80
C LEU A 172 90.71 -43.76 97.09
N PHE A 173 89.60 -43.67 97.83
CA PHE A 173 88.24 -43.65 97.28
C PHE A 173 87.78 -42.25 96.84
N GLU A 174 88.51 -41.21 97.24
CA GLU A 174 88.28 -39.83 96.82
C GLU A 174 89.05 -39.45 95.55
N LYS A 175 90.07 -40.23 95.17
CA LYS A 175 90.89 -39.93 94.01
C LYS A 175 90.10 -40.18 92.72
N LYS A 176 90.12 -39.21 91.81
CA LYS A 176 89.52 -39.32 90.48
C LYS A 176 90.26 -40.37 89.65
N SER A 177 89.54 -41.13 88.83
CA SER A 177 90.14 -42.16 87.99
C SER A 177 91.13 -41.52 86.99
N GLY A 178 92.28 -42.16 86.77
CA GLY A 178 93.32 -41.67 85.85
C GLY A 178 93.12 -42.06 84.39
N SER A 179 91.99 -42.67 84.02
CA SER A 179 91.73 -43.19 82.67
C SER A 179 90.50 -42.51 82.07
N PRO A 180 90.53 -42.08 80.79
CA PRO A 180 89.36 -41.48 80.15
C PRO A 180 88.21 -42.49 80.06
N ALA A 181 86.99 -42.05 80.39
CA ALA A 181 85.77 -42.85 80.28
C ALA A 181 85.55 -43.25 78.82
N SER A 182 85.38 -44.54 78.55
CA SER A 182 85.03 -45.01 77.21
C SER A 182 83.53 -44.84 76.92
N SER A 183 83.17 -44.98 75.65
CA SER A 183 81.83 -44.71 75.10
C SER A 183 80.75 -45.70 75.54
N GLY A 184 81.00 -46.56 76.54
CA GLY A 184 80.07 -47.58 77.00
C GLY A 184 78.97 -47.04 77.93
N GLY A 185 79.04 -45.77 78.34
CA GLY A 185 77.98 -45.08 79.07
C GLY A 185 77.44 -45.88 80.28
N GLN A 186 76.14 -46.15 80.28
CA GLN A 186 75.44 -46.89 81.34
C GLN A 186 75.89 -48.36 81.44
N GLN A 187 76.25 -48.99 80.33
CA GLN A 187 76.70 -50.39 80.32
C GLN A 187 78.09 -50.54 80.95
N GLU A 188 78.98 -49.56 80.72
CA GLU A 188 80.28 -49.47 81.37
C GLU A 188 80.16 -49.17 82.88
N CYS A 189 79.14 -48.39 83.29
CA CYS A 189 78.82 -48.15 84.69
C CYS A 189 78.50 -49.47 85.43
N LEU A 190 77.61 -50.29 84.85
CA LEU A 190 77.22 -51.60 85.39
C LEU A 190 78.39 -52.59 85.49
N GLU A 191 79.25 -52.68 84.47
CA GLU A 191 80.43 -53.55 84.48
C GLU A 191 81.43 -53.19 85.59
N GLN A 192 81.59 -51.90 85.91
CA GLN A 192 82.49 -51.48 86.97
C GLN A 192 81.90 -51.70 88.37
N ILE A 193 80.57 -51.60 88.52
CA ILE A 193 79.85 -51.95 89.75
C ILE A 193 80.02 -53.44 90.07
N THR A 194 79.87 -54.33 89.09
CA THR A 194 80.04 -55.78 89.29
C THR A 194 81.50 -56.13 89.60
N ALA A 195 82.47 -55.54 88.90
CA ALA A 195 83.89 -55.75 89.17
C ALA A 195 84.31 -55.33 90.59
N ALA A 196 83.74 -54.23 91.12
CA ALA A 196 83.97 -53.81 92.50
C ALA A 196 83.44 -54.84 93.52
N GLY A 197 82.27 -55.43 93.27
CA GLY A 197 81.68 -56.45 94.14
C GLY A 197 82.52 -57.74 94.24
N GLU A 198 83.07 -58.22 93.13
CA GLU A 198 83.91 -59.44 93.13
C GLU A 198 85.21 -59.26 93.92
N GLU A 199 85.84 -58.09 93.83
CA GLU A 199 87.08 -57.82 94.57
C GLU A 199 86.82 -57.68 96.09
N ILE A 200 85.64 -57.17 96.49
CA ILE A 200 85.18 -57.17 97.89
C ILE A 200 85.00 -58.60 98.43
N GLU A 201 84.42 -59.50 97.65
CA GLU A 201 84.29 -60.93 97.97
C GLU A 201 85.65 -61.61 98.20
N LYS A 202 86.64 -61.35 97.32
CA LYS A 202 88.00 -61.87 97.46
C LYS A 202 88.69 -61.33 98.72
N ALA A 203 88.51 -60.05 99.03
CA ALA A 203 89.07 -59.42 100.22
C ALA A 203 88.58 -60.06 101.53
N ARG A 204 87.33 -60.56 101.59
CA ARG A 204 86.78 -61.24 102.78
C ARG A 204 87.50 -62.55 103.14
N ARG A 205 88.12 -63.23 102.16
CA ARG A 205 88.70 -64.56 102.36
C ARG A 205 90.13 -64.53 102.93
N GLN A 206 90.73 -63.34 103.08
CA GLN A 206 92.10 -63.21 103.59
C GLN A 206 92.14 -63.34 105.13
N PRO A 207 92.98 -64.21 105.71
CA PRO A 207 92.94 -64.54 107.14
C PRO A 207 93.41 -63.40 108.04
N LEU A 208 94.45 -62.67 107.62
CA LEU A 208 95.07 -61.58 108.40
C LEU A 208 94.14 -60.35 108.52
N PRO A 209 93.60 -59.77 107.42
CA PRO A 209 92.65 -58.66 107.53
C PRO A 209 91.38 -59.03 108.31
N ASN A 210 90.93 -60.30 108.19
CA ASN A 210 89.74 -60.77 108.89
C ASN A 210 89.96 -60.95 110.40
N ALA A 211 91.15 -61.37 110.83
CA ALA A 211 91.49 -61.46 112.26
C ALA A 211 91.47 -60.06 112.93
N PHE A 212 92.02 -59.04 112.27
CA PHE A 212 92.01 -57.65 112.76
C PHE A 212 90.70 -56.89 112.51
N ARG A 213 89.70 -57.50 111.87
CA ARG A 213 88.38 -56.88 111.66
C ARG A 213 87.64 -56.60 112.97
N ARG A 214 87.85 -57.45 113.99
CA ARG A 214 87.18 -57.36 115.30
C ARG A 214 87.97 -56.61 116.37
N VAL A 215 89.25 -56.32 116.10
CA VAL A 215 90.13 -55.66 117.06
C VAL A 215 90.29 -54.21 116.63
N PRO A 216 89.52 -53.26 117.18
CA PRO A 216 89.68 -51.86 116.79
C PRO A 216 91.09 -51.34 117.11
N LEU A 217 91.59 -50.45 116.24
CA LEU A 217 92.96 -49.94 116.27
C LEU A 217 93.37 -49.42 117.66
N TRP A 218 92.44 -48.82 118.41
CA TRP A 218 92.70 -48.31 119.75
C TRP A 218 93.10 -49.39 120.75
N ILE A 219 92.65 -50.65 120.61
CA ILE A 219 93.06 -51.76 121.49
C ILE A 219 94.53 -52.10 121.24
N VAL A 220 94.97 -52.10 119.96
CA VAL A 220 96.38 -52.31 119.60
C VAL A 220 97.25 -51.19 120.17
N VAL A 221 96.76 -49.94 120.14
CA VAL A 221 97.45 -48.78 120.73
C VAL A 221 97.46 -48.82 122.27
N LEU A 222 96.40 -49.33 122.92
CA LEU A 222 96.31 -49.42 124.39
C LEU A 222 97.26 -50.49 124.97
N VAL A 223 97.41 -51.64 124.30
CA VAL A 223 98.39 -52.67 124.66
C VAL A 223 99.82 -52.13 124.54
N ALA A 224 100.08 -51.24 123.58
CA ALA A 224 101.36 -50.55 123.44
C ALA A 224 101.61 -49.52 124.56
N GLY A 225 100.57 -48.80 125.01
CA GLY A 225 100.71 -47.78 126.05
C GLY A 225 100.95 -48.33 127.47
N GLY A 226 100.33 -49.45 127.84
CA GLY A 226 100.41 -50.02 129.21
C GLY A 226 101.79 -50.55 129.61
N THR A 227 102.60 -50.99 128.64
CA THR A 227 103.95 -51.54 128.88
C THR A 227 104.97 -50.46 129.28
N HIS A 228 104.76 -49.19 128.92
CA HIS A 228 105.66 -48.09 129.28
C HIS A 228 105.60 -47.69 130.77
N ILE A 229 104.47 -47.91 131.46
CA ILE A 229 104.28 -47.49 132.86
C ILE A 229 105.01 -48.43 133.85
N GLY A 230 105.19 -49.71 133.50
CA GLY A 230 105.88 -50.69 134.35
C GLY A 230 107.39 -50.47 134.49
N ILE A 231 108.02 -49.78 133.52
CA ILE A 231 109.46 -49.51 133.45
C ILE A 231 109.94 -48.64 134.62
N ALA A 232 109.08 -47.77 135.17
CA ALA A 232 109.44 -46.89 136.27
C ALA A 232 109.56 -47.61 137.63
N ARG A 233 109.17 -48.90 137.74
CA ARG A 233 109.14 -49.65 139.02
C ARG A 233 110.10 -50.86 139.10
N GLY A 234 111.00 -51.03 138.13
CA GLY A 234 112.12 -51.98 138.25
C GLY A 234 111.78 -53.47 138.12
N VAL A 235 110.97 -53.86 137.12
CA VAL A 235 110.71 -55.26 136.75
C VAL A 235 111.30 -55.57 135.35
N THR A 236 111.65 -56.83 135.12
CA THR A 236 112.54 -57.42 134.09
C THR A 236 112.09 -57.36 132.59
N PRO A 237 113.01 -57.55 131.61
CA PRO A 237 112.91 -57.10 130.20
C PRO A 237 112.04 -57.87 129.18
N TRP A 238 111.29 -58.90 129.55
CA TRP A 238 110.61 -59.80 128.57
C TRP A 238 109.34 -59.21 127.92
N LEU A 239 108.79 -58.11 128.45
CA LEU A 239 107.55 -57.49 127.97
C LEU A 239 107.67 -56.76 126.61
N PHE A 240 108.88 -56.43 126.15
CA PHE A 240 109.05 -55.74 124.86
C PHE A 240 108.91 -56.65 123.64
N ALA A 241 109.25 -57.94 123.78
CA ALA A 241 109.25 -58.87 122.66
C ALA A 241 107.82 -59.17 122.15
N THR A 242 106.83 -59.19 123.03
CA THR A 242 105.44 -59.51 122.66
C THR A 242 104.74 -58.37 121.92
N LEU A 243 105.04 -57.11 122.26
CA LEU A 243 104.46 -55.94 121.59
C LEU A 243 105.02 -55.76 120.17
N GLY A 244 106.33 -55.96 119.99
CA GLY A 244 106.97 -55.87 118.67
C GLY A 244 106.39 -56.85 117.67
N VAL A 245 106.09 -58.08 118.11
CA VAL A 245 105.47 -59.11 117.25
C VAL A 245 104.04 -58.71 116.84
N LEU A 246 103.25 -58.10 117.73
CA LEU A 246 101.87 -57.74 117.43
C LEU A 246 101.74 -56.59 116.42
N LEU A 247 102.61 -55.58 116.53
CA LEU A 247 102.70 -54.48 115.55
C LEU A 247 103.24 -54.96 114.19
N LEU A 248 104.19 -55.90 114.19
CA LEU A 248 104.70 -56.51 112.95
C LEU A 248 103.58 -57.27 112.20
N ILE A 249 102.77 -58.05 112.93
CA ILE A 249 101.64 -58.76 112.33
C ILE A 249 100.58 -57.78 111.79
N TRP A 250 100.28 -56.69 112.51
CA TRP A 250 99.33 -55.66 112.06
C TRP A 250 99.79 -54.96 110.78
N SER A 251 101.07 -54.60 110.70
CA SER A 251 101.66 -53.92 109.53
C SER A 251 101.76 -54.85 108.32
N ILE A 252 102.04 -56.15 108.49
CA ILE A 252 101.93 -57.15 107.43
C ILE A 252 100.48 -57.24 106.91
N GLY A 253 99.49 -57.20 107.80
CA GLY A 253 98.08 -57.19 107.43
C GLY A 253 97.68 -55.97 106.60
N LEU A 254 98.20 -54.77 106.93
CA LEU A 254 97.98 -53.55 106.15
C LEU A 254 98.59 -53.64 104.75
N ILE A 255 99.82 -54.16 104.64
CA ILE A 255 100.52 -54.31 103.36
C ILE A 255 99.80 -55.33 102.46
N GLN A 256 99.26 -56.42 103.00
CA GLN A 256 98.45 -57.38 102.24
C GLN A 256 97.10 -56.82 101.78
N ALA A 257 96.47 -55.95 102.58
CA ALA A 257 95.17 -55.37 102.27
C ALA A 257 95.23 -54.23 101.22
N TRP A 258 96.37 -53.56 101.10
CA TRP A 258 96.55 -52.36 100.26
C TRP A 258 96.22 -52.55 98.77
N PRO A 259 96.67 -53.62 98.07
CA PRO A 259 96.41 -53.80 96.65
C PRO A 259 94.92 -54.05 96.35
N ALA A 260 94.22 -54.74 97.25
CA ALA A 260 92.79 -55.02 97.12
C ALA A 260 91.96 -53.74 97.26
N ALA A 261 92.25 -52.93 98.29
CA ALA A 261 91.57 -51.65 98.50
C ALA A 261 91.73 -50.68 97.31
N ARG A 262 92.92 -50.64 96.69
CA ARG A 262 93.17 -49.78 95.52
C ARG A 262 92.37 -50.20 94.29
N ARG A 263 92.22 -51.50 94.02
CA ARG A 263 91.42 -51.98 92.88
C ARG A 263 89.94 -51.65 93.04
N ILE A 264 89.40 -51.82 94.25
CA ILE A 264 88.01 -51.50 94.56
C ILE A 264 87.75 -49.99 94.44
N ALA A 265 88.71 -49.15 94.87
CA ALA A 265 88.60 -47.71 94.71
C ALA A 265 88.60 -47.28 93.23
N ASP A 266 89.47 -47.89 92.41
CA ASP A 266 89.55 -47.58 90.98
C ASP A 266 88.24 -47.96 90.24
N SER A 267 87.66 -49.14 90.50
CA SER A 267 86.39 -49.54 89.85
C SER A 267 85.22 -48.65 90.26
N ILE A 268 85.10 -48.30 91.55
CA ILE A 268 84.08 -47.37 92.07
C ILE A 268 84.20 -45.98 91.43
N SER A 269 85.43 -45.49 91.19
CA SER A 269 85.64 -44.18 90.56
C SER A 269 85.23 -44.16 89.09
N ARG A 270 85.48 -45.25 88.33
CA ARG A 270 85.10 -45.36 86.91
C ARG A 270 83.59 -45.46 86.73
N ALA A 271 82.91 -46.25 87.56
CA ALA A 271 81.45 -46.34 87.55
C ALA A 271 80.79 -44.96 87.72
N ARG A 272 81.35 -44.13 88.61
CA ARG A 272 80.85 -42.76 88.85
C ARG A 272 81.02 -41.83 87.65
N ASP A 273 82.15 -41.89 86.96
CA ASP A 273 82.42 -41.04 85.80
C ASP A 273 81.57 -41.45 84.59
N ALA A 274 81.34 -42.74 84.38
CA ALA A 274 80.46 -43.28 83.34
C ALA A 274 79.00 -42.82 83.51
N SER A 275 78.47 -42.86 84.75
CA SER A 275 77.13 -42.36 85.08
C SER A 275 76.94 -40.88 84.72
N LYS A 276 77.95 -40.02 84.94
CA LYS A 276 77.87 -38.59 84.60
C LYS A 276 77.88 -38.32 83.10
N HIS A 277 78.56 -39.15 82.32
CA HIS A 277 78.63 -38.99 80.86
C HIS A 277 77.30 -39.35 80.17
N ALA A 278 76.65 -40.42 80.64
CA ALA A 278 75.33 -40.83 80.16
C ALA A 278 74.26 -39.75 80.40
N GLU A 279 74.28 -39.08 81.56
CA GLU A 279 73.36 -37.98 81.88
C GLU A 279 73.47 -36.83 80.87
N LYS A 280 74.69 -36.37 80.59
CA LYS A 280 74.95 -35.25 79.68
C LYS A 280 74.55 -35.54 78.23
N THR A 281 74.82 -36.75 77.75
CA THR A 281 74.50 -37.13 76.36
C THR A 281 72.99 -37.11 76.11
N SER A 282 72.22 -37.56 77.10
CA SER A 282 70.77 -37.61 77.02
C SER A 282 70.12 -36.23 77.07
N THR A 283 70.67 -35.28 77.85
CA THR A 283 70.17 -33.89 77.87
C THR A 283 70.42 -33.16 76.54
N ASP A 284 71.59 -33.38 75.93
CA ASP A 284 71.98 -32.70 74.69
C ASP A 284 71.09 -33.15 73.50
N GLN A 285 70.63 -34.40 73.49
CA GLN A 285 69.71 -34.93 72.47
C GLN A 285 68.33 -34.28 72.49
N VAL A 286 67.77 -34.03 73.68
CA VAL A 286 66.45 -33.37 73.81
C VAL A 286 66.52 -31.90 73.39
N ALA A 287 67.63 -31.21 73.71
CA ALA A 287 67.82 -29.81 73.34
C ALA A 287 67.91 -29.62 71.81
N ALA A 288 68.61 -30.51 71.11
CA ALA A 288 68.77 -30.41 69.65
C ALA A 288 67.43 -30.53 68.90
N VAL A 289 66.54 -31.43 69.31
CA VAL A 289 65.22 -31.60 68.69
C VAL A 289 64.30 -30.40 68.98
N ALA A 290 64.43 -29.77 70.14
CA ALA A 290 63.69 -28.56 70.48
C ALA A 290 64.12 -27.34 69.64
N GLU A 291 65.41 -27.23 69.31
CA GLU A 291 65.96 -26.17 68.46
C GLU A 291 65.51 -26.32 67.00
N GLU A 292 65.50 -27.55 66.46
CA GLU A 292 65.00 -27.86 65.10
C GLU A 292 63.54 -27.41 64.91
N ILE A 293 62.68 -27.59 65.92
CA ILE A 293 61.28 -27.13 65.88
C ILE A 293 61.17 -25.61 65.78
N ALA A 294 61.99 -24.88 66.53
CA ALA A 294 61.95 -23.42 66.55
C ALA A 294 62.42 -22.81 65.22
N GLU A 295 63.37 -23.43 64.53
CA GLU A 295 63.80 -23.02 63.19
C GLU A 295 62.71 -23.28 62.14
N HIS A 296 62.07 -24.45 62.18
CA HIS A 296 60.98 -24.80 61.26
C HIS A 296 59.75 -23.88 61.44
N GLU A 297 59.38 -23.49 62.66
CA GLU A 297 58.25 -22.58 62.88
C GLU A 297 58.46 -21.18 62.26
N LYS A 298 59.70 -20.67 62.29
CA LYS A 298 60.06 -19.41 61.61
C LYS A 298 59.99 -19.54 60.10
N ALA A 299 60.55 -20.61 59.53
CA ALA A 299 60.51 -20.87 58.10
C ALA A 299 59.08 -21.00 57.56
N HIS A 300 58.17 -21.61 58.33
CA HIS A 300 56.76 -21.76 57.96
C HIS A 300 56.02 -20.41 57.92
N THR A 301 56.30 -19.50 58.87
CA THR A 301 55.65 -18.17 58.90
C THR A 301 56.11 -17.30 57.72
N GLU A 302 57.39 -17.35 57.39
CA GLU A 302 57.96 -16.63 56.23
C GLU A 302 57.45 -17.22 54.90
N GLY A 303 57.41 -18.55 54.77
CA GLY A 303 56.90 -19.24 53.58
C GLY A 303 55.42 -18.98 53.31
N LEU A 304 54.58 -18.91 54.37
CA LEU A 304 53.16 -18.58 54.25
C LEU A 304 52.94 -17.12 53.85
N SER A 305 53.75 -16.19 54.36
CA SER A 305 53.68 -14.78 53.99
C SER A 305 54.08 -14.57 52.52
N HIS A 306 55.16 -15.22 52.08
CA HIS A 306 55.62 -15.14 50.69
C HIS A 306 54.58 -15.72 49.71
N THR A 307 54.00 -16.88 50.02
CA THR A 307 52.94 -17.49 49.19
C THR A 307 51.67 -16.64 49.15
N PHE A 308 51.31 -15.96 50.24
CA PHE A 308 50.19 -15.02 50.24
C PHE A 308 50.45 -13.81 49.34
N GLN A 309 51.61 -13.17 49.49
CA GLN A 309 51.99 -11.99 48.70
C GLN A 309 52.16 -12.31 47.21
N SER A 310 52.82 -13.44 46.87
CA SER A 310 53.02 -13.85 45.49
C SER A 310 51.68 -14.13 44.80
N THR A 311 50.80 -14.91 45.45
CA THR A 311 49.47 -15.24 44.92
C THR A 311 48.61 -13.99 44.77
N GLU A 312 48.65 -13.06 45.73
CA GLU A 312 47.91 -11.80 45.65
C GLU A 312 48.40 -10.91 44.50
N SER A 313 49.72 -10.79 44.32
CA SER A 313 50.30 -10.04 43.20
C SER A 313 49.94 -10.66 41.84
N GLU A 314 49.95 -11.99 41.73
CA GLU A 314 49.59 -12.70 40.50
C GLU A 314 48.10 -12.51 40.17
N ILE A 315 47.22 -12.71 41.16
CA ILE A 315 45.77 -12.53 40.99
C ILE A 315 45.41 -11.09 40.62
N THR A 316 46.02 -10.09 41.26
CA THR A 316 45.79 -8.68 40.90
C THR A 316 46.28 -8.36 39.48
N SER A 317 47.39 -8.94 39.04
CA SER A 317 47.88 -8.79 37.66
C SER A 317 46.93 -9.40 36.62
N LEU A 318 46.43 -10.61 36.88
CA LEU A 318 45.47 -11.31 36.02
C LEU A 318 44.12 -10.59 35.97
N LEU A 319 43.67 -10.04 37.10
CA LEU A 319 42.46 -9.24 37.17
C LEU A 319 42.59 -7.96 36.32
N ARG A 320 43.71 -7.24 36.42
CA ARG A 320 43.98 -6.04 35.60
C ARG A 320 44.03 -6.40 34.11
N LYS A 321 44.74 -7.45 33.74
CA LYS A 321 44.84 -7.90 32.34
C LYS A 321 43.47 -8.29 31.77
N GLY A 322 42.71 -9.10 32.50
CA GLY A 322 41.36 -9.48 32.06
C GLY A 322 40.37 -8.32 32.01
N GLN A 323 40.49 -7.33 32.91
CA GLN A 323 39.71 -6.10 32.84
C GLN A 323 40.07 -5.25 31.61
N GLN A 324 41.36 -5.12 31.28
CA GLN A 324 41.81 -4.41 30.09
C GLN A 324 41.32 -5.08 28.80
N GLU A 325 41.39 -6.41 28.71
CA GLU A 325 40.87 -7.17 27.56
C GLU A 325 39.36 -6.98 27.39
N LEU A 326 38.58 -7.06 28.48
CA LEU A 326 37.14 -6.81 28.47
C LEU A 326 36.81 -5.35 28.07
N GLN A 327 37.62 -4.38 28.51
CA GLN A 327 37.43 -2.96 28.18
C GLN A 327 37.77 -2.66 26.72
N GLN A 328 38.83 -3.27 26.18
CA GLN A 328 39.18 -3.16 24.76
C GLN A 328 38.08 -3.76 23.87
N GLN A 329 37.52 -4.91 24.25
CA GLN A 329 36.38 -5.50 23.55
C GLN A 329 35.15 -4.59 23.63
N LEU A 330 34.85 -4.01 24.79
CA LEU A 330 33.72 -3.08 24.95
C LEU A 330 33.88 -1.80 24.13
N ALA A 331 35.11 -1.28 23.96
CA ALA A 331 35.36 -0.05 23.21
C ALA A 331 34.97 -0.16 21.73
N LEU A 332 35.15 -1.33 21.11
CA LEU A 332 34.91 -1.54 19.67
C LEU A 332 33.48 -1.99 19.34
N LEU A 333 32.72 -2.52 20.31
CA LEU A 333 31.41 -3.12 20.07
C LEU A 333 30.29 -2.11 19.74
N PRO A 334 30.17 -0.93 20.41
CA PRO A 334 29.12 0.05 20.13
C PRO A 334 29.14 0.56 18.69
N ASP A 335 30.31 0.95 18.18
CA ASP A 335 30.45 1.47 16.82
C ASP A 335 30.13 0.41 15.77
N ARG A 336 30.65 -0.82 15.95
CA ARG A 336 30.30 -1.95 15.09
C ARG A 336 28.80 -2.25 15.08
N MET A 337 28.14 -2.17 16.24
CA MET A 337 26.69 -2.38 16.35
C MET A 337 25.90 -1.28 15.64
N LEU A 338 26.31 -0.01 15.81
CA LEU A 338 25.69 1.13 15.15
C LEU A 338 25.85 1.06 13.63
N ASP A 339 27.03 0.69 13.13
CA ASP A 339 27.29 0.53 11.70
C ASP A 339 26.46 -0.58 11.07
N LEU A 340 26.37 -1.74 11.74
CA LEU A 340 25.52 -2.84 11.30
C LEU A 340 24.04 -2.44 11.30
N HIS A 341 23.59 -1.66 12.29
CA HIS A 341 22.23 -1.14 12.35
C HIS A 341 21.96 -0.16 11.20
N ARG A 342 22.84 0.82 10.96
CA ARG A 342 22.75 1.78 9.85
C ARG A 342 22.70 1.07 8.49
N ARG A 343 23.59 0.11 8.25
CA ARG A 343 23.60 -0.68 7.00
C ARG A 343 22.30 -1.44 6.80
N ARG A 344 21.71 -1.98 7.87
CA ARG A 344 20.44 -2.70 7.79
C ARG A 344 19.26 -1.76 7.51
N LEU A 345 19.21 -0.60 8.15
CA LEU A 345 18.20 0.43 7.86
C LEU A 345 18.31 0.95 6.43
N ALA A 346 19.53 1.23 5.96
CA ALA A 346 19.77 1.68 4.58
C ALA A 346 19.30 0.64 3.54
N ARG A 347 19.50 -0.66 3.79
CA ARG A 347 18.98 -1.73 2.92
C ARG A 347 17.45 -1.76 2.90
N LEU A 348 16.80 -1.60 4.06
CA LEU A 348 15.33 -1.56 4.15
C LEU A 348 14.76 -0.33 3.43
N HIS A 349 15.38 0.83 3.62
CA HIS A 349 14.97 2.06 2.96
C HIS A 349 15.11 1.95 1.44
N LYS A 350 16.26 1.46 0.96
CA LYS A 350 16.48 1.23 -0.47
C LYS A 350 15.44 0.28 -1.07
N ALA A 351 15.15 -0.83 -0.40
CA ALA A 351 14.12 -1.77 -0.86
C ALA A 351 12.72 -1.13 -0.91
N TYR A 352 12.38 -0.27 0.06
CA TYR A 352 11.14 0.51 0.05
C TYR A 352 11.08 1.49 -1.13
N GLU A 353 12.16 2.25 -1.39
CA GLU A 353 12.21 3.19 -2.51
C GLU A 353 12.06 2.50 -3.87
N GLU A 354 12.75 1.36 -4.06
CA GLU A 354 12.64 0.53 -5.27
C GLU A 354 11.19 0.04 -5.49
N GLU A 355 10.53 -0.37 -4.41
CA GLU A 355 9.16 -0.85 -4.45
C GLU A 355 8.15 0.28 -4.74
N VAL A 356 8.31 1.45 -4.11
CA VAL A 356 7.51 2.65 -4.40
C VAL A 356 7.66 3.07 -5.86
N ALA A 357 8.90 3.08 -6.37
CA ALA A 357 9.18 3.41 -7.77
C ALA A 357 8.49 2.43 -8.73
N ARG A 358 8.50 1.13 -8.42
CA ARG A 358 7.81 0.09 -9.20
C ARG A 358 6.30 0.34 -9.24
N ILE A 359 5.66 0.52 -8.09
CA ILE A 359 4.21 0.76 -7.99
C ILE A 359 3.80 2.03 -8.75
N ARG A 360 4.56 3.11 -8.63
CA ARG A 360 4.30 4.37 -9.36
C ARG A 360 4.42 4.19 -10.87
N LYS A 361 5.46 3.48 -11.32
CA LYS A 361 5.67 3.19 -12.75
C LYS A 361 4.52 2.36 -13.33
N GLU A 362 4.08 1.30 -12.65
CA GLU A 362 2.93 0.49 -13.07
C GLU A 362 1.63 1.32 -13.16
N ALA A 363 1.42 2.23 -12.21
CA ALA A 363 0.28 3.15 -12.23
C ALA A 363 0.35 4.13 -13.42
N GLU A 364 1.53 4.68 -13.72
CA GLU A 364 1.75 5.57 -14.85
C GLU A 364 1.54 4.86 -16.19
N GLU A 365 2.04 3.63 -16.36
CA GLU A 365 1.79 2.81 -17.55
C GLU A 365 0.31 2.48 -17.73
N THR A 366 -0.41 2.23 -16.62
CA THR A 366 -1.85 1.98 -16.64
C THR A 366 -2.62 3.25 -17.01
N CYS A 367 -2.24 4.40 -16.45
CA CYS A 367 -2.79 5.70 -16.81
C CYS A 367 -2.56 6.02 -18.31
N GLY A 368 -1.34 5.80 -18.80
CA GLY A 368 -0.98 6.00 -20.21
C GLY A 368 -1.82 5.14 -21.17
N ARG A 369 -1.95 3.83 -20.89
CA ARG A 369 -2.81 2.93 -21.67
C ARG A 369 -4.27 3.38 -21.70
N ARG A 370 -4.80 3.87 -20.57
CA ARG A 370 -6.18 4.37 -20.50
C ARG A 370 -6.36 5.69 -21.23
N LYS A 371 -5.39 6.62 -21.14
CA LYS A 371 -5.40 7.87 -21.91
C LYS A 371 -5.44 7.57 -23.41
N GLN A 372 -4.67 6.58 -23.87
CA GLN A 372 -4.73 6.14 -25.27
C GLN A 372 -6.08 5.49 -25.61
N ALA A 373 -6.62 4.63 -24.75
CA ALA A 373 -7.93 4.03 -24.94
C ALA A 373 -9.05 5.09 -25.03
N ARG A 374 -8.95 6.19 -24.25
CA ARG A 374 -9.85 7.34 -24.32
C ARG A 374 -9.78 8.03 -25.67
N VAL A 375 -8.58 8.32 -26.16
CA VAL A 375 -8.39 8.95 -27.48
C VAL A 375 -8.97 8.06 -28.58
N ASN A 376 -8.68 6.75 -28.52
CA ASN A 376 -9.21 5.79 -29.48
C ASN A 376 -10.74 5.69 -29.42
N ALA A 377 -11.33 5.61 -28.22
CA ALA A 377 -12.79 5.55 -28.05
C ALA A 377 -13.49 6.82 -28.57
N ALA A 378 -12.92 8.00 -28.29
CA ALA A 378 -13.42 9.26 -28.82
C ALA A 378 -13.33 9.31 -30.35
N HIS A 379 -12.23 8.82 -30.92
CA HIS A 379 -12.03 8.73 -32.36
C HIS A 379 -13.05 7.77 -33.01
N THR A 380 -13.20 6.55 -32.50
CA THR A 380 -14.17 5.56 -33.01
C THR A 380 -15.61 6.08 -32.91
N ALA A 381 -15.95 6.78 -31.82
CA ALA A 381 -17.27 7.41 -31.68
C ALA A 381 -17.48 8.54 -32.70
N GLY A 382 -16.44 9.33 -32.99
CA GLY A 382 -16.45 10.35 -34.05
C GLY A 382 -16.68 9.75 -35.44
N VAL A 383 -15.92 8.70 -35.77
CA VAL A 383 -16.06 7.98 -37.06
C VAL A 383 -17.46 7.38 -37.22
N GLY A 384 -17.99 6.73 -36.17
CA GLY A 384 -19.34 6.16 -36.21
C GLY A 384 -20.42 7.21 -36.42
N MET A 385 -20.28 8.40 -35.81
CA MET A 385 -21.20 9.52 -36.04
C MET A 385 -21.14 10.02 -37.48
N GLU A 386 -19.94 10.19 -38.02
CA GLU A 386 -19.75 10.66 -39.39
C GLU A 386 -20.32 9.66 -40.41
N GLN A 387 -20.20 8.36 -40.14
CA GLN A 387 -20.86 7.30 -40.92
C GLN A 387 -22.39 7.41 -40.89
N SER A 388 -23.00 7.61 -39.71
CA SER A 388 -24.45 7.80 -39.61
C SER A 388 -24.94 9.04 -40.36
N ILE A 389 -24.19 10.15 -40.30
CA ILE A 389 -24.50 11.36 -41.09
C ILE A 389 -24.36 11.08 -42.60
N ASN A 390 -23.34 10.32 -43.02
CA ASN A 390 -23.14 9.94 -44.42
C ASN A 390 -24.29 9.06 -44.95
N GLN A 391 -24.88 8.20 -44.13
CA GLN A 391 -26.04 7.39 -44.52
C GLN A 391 -27.27 8.24 -44.85
N LEU A 392 -27.42 9.41 -44.23
CA LEU A 392 -28.49 10.37 -44.53
C LEU A 392 -28.24 11.17 -45.82
N SER A 393 -26.99 11.21 -46.31
CA SER A 393 -26.62 12.03 -47.47
C SER A 393 -27.20 11.54 -48.80
N GLY A 394 -27.27 10.22 -49.00
CA GLY A 394 -27.88 9.64 -50.21
C GLY A 394 -29.36 10.03 -50.36
N PRO A 395 -30.21 9.69 -49.37
CA PRO A 395 -31.62 10.09 -49.42
C PRO A 395 -31.83 11.61 -49.47
N TRP A 396 -30.95 12.42 -48.87
CA TRP A 396 -31.03 13.88 -48.99
C TRP A 396 -30.83 14.35 -50.44
N GLN A 397 -29.83 13.81 -51.13
CA GLN A 397 -29.56 14.14 -52.53
C GLN A 397 -30.71 13.66 -53.44
N ASP A 398 -31.16 12.43 -53.27
CA ASP A 398 -32.13 11.79 -54.16
C ASP A 398 -33.58 12.26 -53.96
N ASP A 399 -33.98 12.60 -52.72
CA ASP A 399 -35.38 12.94 -52.41
C ASP A 399 -35.60 14.43 -52.12
N VAL A 400 -34.59 15.18 -51.66
CA VAL A 400 -34.74 16.62 -51.35
C VAL A 400 -34.18 17.47 -52.48
N LEU A 401 -32.88 17.35 -52.76
CA LEU A 401 -32.23 18.20 -53.77
C LEU A 401 -32.76 17.92 -55.17
N ALA A 402 -32.91 16.65 -55.55
CA ALA A 402 -33.47 16.31 -56.86
C ALA A 402 -34.92 16.79 -57.04
N GLN A 403 -35.74 16.82 -55.97
CA GLN A 403 -37.10 17.38 -56.05
C GLN A 403 -37.08 18.91 -56.12
N GLN A 404 -36.18 19.56 -55.39
CA GLN A 404 -36.00 21.01 -55.48
C GLN A 404 -35.56 21.42 -56.90
N GLU A 405 -34.58 20.73 -57.48
CA GLU A 405 -34.13 20.96 -58.86
C GLU A 405 -35.26 20.73 -59.86
N ARG A 406 -36.04 19.66 -59.68
CA ARG A 406 -37.22 19.38 -60.52
C ARG A 406 -38.25 20.51 -60.44
N LEU A 407 -38.58 20.98 -59.25
CA LEU A 407 -39.55 22.06 -59.05
C LEU A 407 -39.06 23.38 -59.65
N ALA A 408 -37.77 23.70 -59.48
CA ALA A 408 -37.16 24.88 -60.07
C ALA A 408 -37.11 24.80 -61.61
N ALA A 409 -36.84 23.62 -62.18
CA ALA A 409 -36.88 23.42 -63.62
C ALA A 409 -38.30 23.57 -64.20
N LEU A 410 -39.31 23.06 -63.49
CA LEU A 410 -40.73 23.26 -63.85
C LEU A 410 -41.13 24.74 -63.76
N ASP A 411 -40.67 25.45 -62.71
CA ASP A 411 -40.91 26.88 -62.55
C ASP A 411 -40.30 27.66 -63.72
N ALA A 412 -39.02 27.43 -64.02
CA ALA A 412 -38.32 28.07 -65.13
C ALA A 412 -38.98 27.79 -66.50
N GLY A 413 -39.36 26.53 -66.77
CA GLY A 413 -40.05 26.15 -68.00
C GLY A 413 -41.42 26.83 -68.14
N SER A 414 -42.18 26.93 -67.04
CA SER A 414 -43.49 27.57 -67.06
C SER A 414 -43.44 29.09 -67.27
N VAL A 415 -42.39 29.78 -66.84
CA VAL A 415 -42.20 31.21 -67.12
C VAL A 415 -41.97 31.48 -68.62
N VAL A 416 -41.36 30.54 -69.34
CA VAL A 416 -41.18 30.65 -70.80
C VAL A 416 -42.52 30.53 -71.52
N SER A 417 -43.37 29.58 -71.12
CA SER A 417 -44.70 29.37 -71.71
C SER A 417 -45.73 30.43 -71.28
N PHE A 418 -45.57 30.98 -70.09
CA PHE A 418 -46.46 31.98 -69.50
C PHE A 418 -45.63 33.15 -68.96
N PRO A 419 -45.10 34.02 -69.84
CA PRO A 419 -44.25 35.13 -69.43
C PRO A 419 -45.00 36.13 -68.55
N GLU A 420 -44.23 36.86 -67.73
CA GLU A 420 -44.73 38.01 -66.99
C GLU A 420 -45.28 39.07 -67.95
N TRP A 421 -46.28 39.82 -67.49
CA TRP A 421 -46.88 40.89 -68.28
C TRP A 421 -45.93 42.08 -68.34
N THR A 422 -45.34 42.29 -69.51
CA THR A 422 -44.49 43.43 -69.84
C THR A 422 -45.03 44.04 -71.14
N GLU A 423 -44.72 45.32 -71.41
CA GLU A 423 -45.12 45.92 -72.69
C GLU A 423 -44.64 45.09 -73.89
N GLN A 424 -43.43 44.52 -73.79
CA GLN A 424 -42.88 43.64 -74.80
C GLN A 424 -43.72 42.35 -74.95
N SER A 425 -43.98 41.61 -73.87
CA SER A 425 -44.73 40.34 -73.94
C SER A 425 -46.16 40.52 -74.43
N VAL A 426 -46.81 41.64 -74.08
CA VAL A 426 -48.14 42.01 -74.59
C VAL A 426 -48.08 42.35 -76.09
N SER A 427 -47.10 43.14 -76.53
CA SER A 427 -46.96 43.53 -77.94
C SER A 427 -46.62 42.36 -78.87
N SER A 428 -45.91 41.35 -78.38
CA SER A 428 -45.53 40.14 -79.12
C SER A 428 -46.48 38.96 -78.90
N TRP A 429 -47.58 39.15 -78.16
CA TRP A 429 -48.52 38.08 -77.88
C TRP A 429 -49.27 37.65 -79.15
N SER A 430 -49.42 36.34 -79.32
CA SER A 430 -50.25 35.73 -80.35
C SER A 430 -51.15 34.68 -79.72
N PRO A 431 -52.42 34.54 -80.17
CA PRO A 431 -53.35 33.57 -79.60
C PRO A 431 -52.83 32.14 -79.79
N PRO A 432 -52.90 31.29 -78.74
CA PRO A 432 -52.47 29.91 -78.84
C PRO A 432 -53.41 29.09 -79.73
N ALA A 433 -52.86 28.16 -80.50
CA ALA A 433 -53.63 27.28 -81.40
C ALA A 433 -54.34 26.14 -80.64
N GLU A 434 -53.71 25.63 -79.58
CA GLU A 434 -54.22 24.53 -78.76
C GLU A 434 -54.38 24.97 -77.31
N ALA A 435 -55.35 24.40 -76.61
CA ALA A 435 -55.54 24.66 -75.19
C ALA A 435 -54.46 23.92 -74.38
N PRO A 436 -53.68 24.62 -73.54
CA PRO A 436 -52.68 23.97 -72.70
C PRO A 436 -53.36 23.11 -71.64
N ALA A 437 -52.73 22.00 -71.28
CA ALA A 437 -53.20 21.13 -70.20
C ALA A 437 -53.20 21.83 -68.83
N ALA A 438 -52.32 22.83 -68.66
CA ALA A 438 -52.28 23.65 -67.47
C ALA A 438 -51.86 25.09 -67.76
N ILE A 439 -52.38 26.03 -66.97
CA ILE A 439 -52.12 27.47 -67.10
C ILE A 439 -51.46 27.97 -65.82
N ARG A 440 -50.25 28.52 -65.91
CA ARG A 440 -49.56 29.16 -64.78
C ARG A 440 -50.36 30.40 -64.33
N ILE A 441 -50.58 30.52 -63.03
CA ILE A 441 -51.30 31.63 -62.40
C ILE A 441 -50.51 32.30 -61.27
N GLY A 442 -49.30 31.82 -60.99
CA GLY A 442 -48.48 32.32 -59.90
C GLY A 442 -47.30 31.41 -59.57
N ARG A 443 -46.78 31.58 -58.36
CA ARG A 443 -45.74 30.74 -57.77
C ARG A 443 -46.04 30.41 -56.32
N ILE A 444 -45.48 29.28 -55.88
CA ILE A 444 -45.43 28.83 -54.50
C ILE A 444 -44.02 29.11 -53.98
N ASP A 445 -43.92 29.86 -52.89
CA ASP A 445 -42.63 30.21 -52.28
C ASP A 445 -42.22 29.11 -51.29
N LEU A 446 -41.10 28.45 -51.57
CA LEU A 446 -40.54 27.36 -50.76
C LEU A 446 -39.42 27.94 -49.89
N GLU A 447 -39.83 28.59 -48.81
CA GLU A 447 -38.92 29.18 -47.84
C GLU A 447 -38.53 28.15 -46.77
N PRO A 448 -37.23 27.79 -46.62
CA PRO A 448 -36.81 26.75 -45.69
C PRO A 448 -37.18 27.05 -44.23
N SER A 449 -37.23 28.34 -43.86
CA SER A 449 -37.64 28.77 -42.51
C SER A 449 -39.11 28.48 -42.17
N ARG A 450 -39.95 28.19 -43.17
CA ARG A 450 -41.38 27.85 -43.00
C ARG A 450 -41.65 26.35 -43.02
N PHE A 451 -40.62 25.52 -43.14
CA PHE A 451 -40.79 24.07 -43.16
C PHE A 451 -41.13 23.57 -41.74
N PRO A 452 -42.09 22.64 -41.60
CA PRO A 452 -42.45 22.09 -40.31
C PRO A 452 -41.23 21.37 -39.70
N GLY A 453 -40.88 21.73 -38.46
CA GLY A 453 -39.69 21.18 -37.78
C GLY A 453 -38.37 21.89 -38.11
N GLY A 454 -38.38 22.86 -39.03
CA GLY A 454 -37.19 23.60 -39.45
C GLY A 454 -36.35 22.85 -40.48
N VAL A 455 -35.05 23.20 -40.54
CA VAL A 455 -34.08 22.61 -41.46
C VAL A 455 -32.93 21.94 -40.71
N PRO A 456 -32.28 20.93 -41.31
CA PRO A 456 -31.10 20.33 -40.72
C PRO A 456 -30.01 21.39 -40.48
N LYS A 457 -29.27 21.24 -39.37
CA LYS A 457 -28.20 22.18 -39.00
C LYS A 457 -26.86 21.79 -39.60
N HIS A 458 -26.70 20.51 -39.92
CA HIS A 458 -25.46 19.98 -40.45
C HIS A 458 -25.16 20.54 -41.85
N PRO A 459 -23.93 21.03 -42.12
CA PRO A 459 -23.58 21.68 -43.40
C PRO A 459 -23.67 20.77 -44.63
N LYS A 460 -23.80 19.45 -44.45
CA LYS A 460 -24.01 18.48 -45.54
C LYS A 460 -25.42 18.48 -46.10
N PHE A 461 -26.37 19.14 -45.43
CA PHE A 461 -27.77 19.18 -45.83
C PHE A 461 -28.20 20.62 -46.15
N PRO A 462 -27.59 21.28 -47.15
CA PRO A 462 -27.99 22.63 -47.53
C PRO A 462 -29.39 22.59 -48.15
N LEU A 463 -30.23 23.56 -47.77
CA LEU A 463 -31.52 23.80 -48.39
C LEU A 463 -31.66 25.31 -48.64
N ALA A 464 -31.64 25.70 -49.91
CA ALA A 464 -31.86 27.09 -50.31
C ALA A 464 -33.35 27.39 -50.47
N ALA A 465 -33.72 28.67 -50.39
CA ALA A 465 -35.05 29.09 -50.81
C ALA A 465 -35.22 28.89 -52.31
N SER A 466 -36.40 28.43 -52.71
CA SER A 466 -36.74 28.18 -54.11
C SER A 466 -38.23 28.46 -54.36
N THR A 467 -38.64 28.37 -55.62
CA THR A 467 -40.02 28.57 -56.05
C THR A 467 -40.50 27.36 -56.83
N ALA A 468 -41.82 27.15 -56.83
CA ALA A 468 -42.50 26.17 -57.66
C ALA A 468 -43.67 26.83 -58.40
N PRO A 469 -44.02 26.38 -59.61
CA PRO A 469 -45.09 27.00 -60.36
C PRO A 469 -46.46 26.70 -59.73
N LEU A 470 -47.30 27.72 -59.62
CA LEU A 470 -48.72 27.56 -59.31
C LEU A 470 -49.51 27.59 -60.61
N ALA A 471 -50.27 26.53 -60.90
CA ALA A 471 -51.03 26.41 -62.14
C ALA A 471 -52.43 25.84 -61.93
N LEU A 472 -53.32 26.15 -62.86
CA LEU A 472 -54.62 25.51 -63.03
C LEU A 472 -54.50 24.38 -64.04
N GLY A 473 -54.94 23.18 -63.67
CA GLY A 473 -54.90 22.00 -64.53
C GLY A 473 -56.29 21.66 -65.06
N PHE A 474 -56.45 21.48 -66.36
CA PHE A 474 -57.74 21.20 -66.98
C PHE A 474 -57.84 19.71 -67.38
N PRO A 475 -58.96 19.03 -67.10
CA PRO A 475 -60.21 19.51 -66.48
C PRO A 475 -60.26 19.37 -64.94
N GLY A 476 -59.30 18.69 -64.30
CA GLY A 476 -59.44 18.24 -62.90
C GLY A 476 -59.22 19.29 -61.81
N ARG A 477 -58.36 20.30 -62.05
CA ARG A 477 -57.95 21.33 -61.06
C ARG A 477 -57.97 22.73 -61.67
N GLY A 478 -59.06 23.05 -62.37
CA GLY A 478 -59.30 24.36 -62.98
C GLY A 478 -60.01 25.37 -62.07
N SER A 479 -60.42 24.95 -60.87
CA SER A 479 -61.22 25.76 -59.94
C SER A 479 -60.40 26.22 -58.72
N ILE A 480 -60.69 27.42 -58.23
CA ILE A 480 -60.00 28.10 -57.12
C ILE A 480 -61.03 28.61 -56.11
N LEU A 481 -60.69 28.49 -54.84
CA LEU A 481 -61.41 29.10 -53.72
C LEU A 481 -60.40 29.91 -52.90
N ILE A 482 -60.57 31.22 -52.82
CA ILE A 482 -59.76 32.12 -51.98
C ILE A 482 -60.61 32.54 -50.79
N GLU A 483 -60.28 32.04 -49.61
CA GLU A 483 -60.95 32.35 -48.36
C GLU A 483 -60.26 33.51 -47.67
N THR A 484 -61.00 34.58 -47.39
CA THR A 484 -60.48 35.80 -46.77
C THR A 484 -61.21 36.11 -45.47
N ASP A 485 -60.48 36.51 -44.44
CA ASP A 485 -61.01 36.89 -43.12
C ASP A 485 -61.10 38.42 -42.91
N GLY A 486 -60.95 39.22 -43.98
CA GLY A 486 -60.86 40.67 -43.90
C GLY A 486 -60.91 41.37 -45.26
N ASP A 487 -59.81 42.01 -45.65
CA ASP A 487 -59.70 42.69 -46.95
C ASP A 487 -59.69 41.66 -48.10
N ALA A 488 -60.65 41.81 -49.01
CA ALA A 488 -60.80 40.95 -50.19
C ALA A 488 -60.07 41.50 -51.42
N SER A 489 -59.51 42.72 -51.38
CA SER A 489 -58.95 43.40 -52.55
C SER A 489 -57.87 42.57 -53.26
N ALA A 490 -56.95 41.98 -52.51
CA ALA A 490 -55.89 41.12 -53.08
C ALA A 490 -56.45 39.84 -53.72
N ALA A 491 -57.48 39.24 -53.11
CA ALA A 491 -58.13 38.04 -53.64
C ALA A 491 -58.90 38.38 -54.93
N THR A 492 -59.64 39.49 -54.96
CA THR A 492 -60.37 39.91 -56.16
C THR A 492 -59.41 40.33 -57.29
N ALA A 493 -58.31 41.02 -56.98
CA ALA A 493 -57.27 41.32 -57.95
C ALA A 493 -56.64 40.05 -58.53
N ALA A 494 -56.42 39.02 -57.71
CA ALA A 494 -55.97 37.72 -58.19
C ALA A 494 -57.00 37.04 -59.11
N LEU A 495 -58.30 37.04 -58.77
CA LEU A 495 -59.35 36.50 -59.65
C LEU A 495 -59.37 37.20 -61.02
N ASN A 496 -59.20 38.53 -61.04
CA ASN A 496 -59.12 39.32 -62.27
C ASN A 496 -57.87 38.94 -63.08
N ALA A 497 -56.69 38.92 -62.46
CA ALA A 497 -55.43 38.54 -63.11
C ALA A 497 -55.48 37.12 -63.69
N ILE A 498 -56.06 36.18 -62.96
CA ILE A 498 -56.26 34.79 -63.38
C ILE A 498 -57.21 34.73 -64.57
N SER A 499 -58.30 35.51 -64.57
CA SER A 499 -59.25 35.57 -65.69
C SER A 499 -58.56 36.05 -66.98
N ILE A 500 -57.74 37.11 -66.88
CA ILE A 500 -56.94 37.61 -68.01
C ILE A 500 -55.94 36.54 -68.48
N ARG A 501 -55.24 35.89 -67.56
CA ARG A 501 -54.27 34.85 -67.87
C ARG A 501 -54.93 33.65 -68.57
N ILE A 502 -56.09 33.22 -68.12
CA ILE A 502 -56.88 32.15 -68.77
C ILE A 502 -57.28 32.56 -70.18
N LEU A 503 -57.80 33.79 -70.35
CA LEU A 503 -58.23 34.31 -71.65
C LEU A 503 -57.06 34.35 -72.66
N ALA A 504 -55.89 34.80 -72.23
CA ALA A 504 -54.71 34.88 -73.09
C ALA A 504 -54.04 33.53 -73.38
N SER A 505 -54.35 32.51 -72.58
CA SER A 505 -53.74 31.17 -72.65
C SER A 505 -54.61 30.13 -73.35
N LEU A 506 -55.88 30.43 -73.61
CA LEU A 506 -56.80 29.55 -74.34
C LEU A 506 -57.00 30.04 -75.78
N PRO A 507 -57.26 29.13 -76.74
CA PRO A 507 -57.56 29.54 -78.10
C PRO A 507 -58.80 30.42 -78.18
N PRO A 508 -58.89 31.36 -79.15
CA PRO A 508 -60.04 32.24 -79.30
C PRO A 508 -61.36 31.46 -79.35
N GLY A 509 -62.36 31.95 -78.59
CA GLY A 509 -63.68 31.32 -78.51
C GLY A 509 -63.76 30.06 -77.64
N ARG A 510 -62.66 29.60 -77.02
CA ARG A 510 -62.63 28.42 -76.13
C ARG A 510 -62.84 28.72 -74.65
N ALA A 511 -62.95 29.99 -74.28
CA ALA A 511 -63.23 30.43 -72.92
C ALA A 511 -64.50 31.28 -72.89
N SER A 512 -65.26 31.21 -71.80
CA SER A 512 -66.39 32.09 -71.53
C SER A 512 -66.50 32.33 -70.03
N PHE A 513 -66.88 33.54 -69.64
CA PHE A 513 -66.86 33.99 -68.24
C PHE A 513 -68.24 34.47 -67.79
N VAL A 514 -68.60 34.11 -66.56
CA VAL A 514 -69.75 34.66 -65.83
C VAL A 514 -69.21 35.34 -64.58
N PHE A 515 -69.25 36.67 -64.55
CA PHE A 515 -68.77 37.46 -63.40
C PHE A 515 -69.93 37.80 -62.45
N ILE A 516 -69.74 37.50 -61.18
CA ILE A 516 -70.70 37.75 -60.10
C ILE A 516 -69.98 38.59 -59.03
N ASP A 517 -70.50 39.79 -58.77
CA ASP A 517 -69.94 40.73 -57.79
C ASP A 517 -71.04 41.50 -57.02
N PRO A 518 -71.72 40.84 -56.07
CA PRO A 518 -72.78 41.43 -55.26
C PRO A 518 -72.31 42.56 -54.33
N ILE A 519 -71.01 42.67 -54.00
CA ILE A 519 -70.50 43.63 -53.03
C ILE A 519 -69.81 44.82 -53.72
N GLY A 520 -68.89 44.56 -54.64
CA GLY A 520 -68.14 45.58 -55.38
C GLY A 520 -68.97 46.28 -56.46
N LEU A 521 -70.22 45.84 -56.67
CA LEU A 521 -71.16 46.36 -57.66
C LEU A 521 -70.61 46.37 -59.09
N GLY A 522 -69.66 45.47 -59.38
CA GLY A 522 -69.01 45.33 -60.67
C GLY A 522 -67.75 46.19 -60.85
N LYS A 523 -67.33 46.97 -59.86
CA LYS A 523 -66.10 47.77 -59.93
C LYS A 523 -64.87 46.90 -60.15
N ASP A 524 -64.84 45.73 -59.50
CA ASP A 524 -63.66 44.89 -59.43
C ASP A 524 -63.32 44.18 -60.77
N PHE A 525 -64.31 44.05 -61.65
CA PHE A 525 -64.16 43.47 -62.99
C PHE A 525 -64.46 44.47 -64.12
N ALA A 526 -64.62 45.76 -63.80
CA ALA A 526 -65.00 46.79 -64.78
C ALA A 526 -64.03 46.88 -65.97
N GLY A 527 -62.72 46.67 -65.74
CA GLY A 527 -61.71 46.68 -66.81
C GLY A 527 -61.90 45.57 -67.83
N LEU A 528 -62.53 44.45 -67.46
CA LEU A 528 -62.83 43.34 -68.36
C LEU A 528 -64.09 43.60 -69.19
N MET A 529 -64.95 44.55 -68.82
CA MET A 529 -66.17 44.84 -69.57
C MET A 529 -65.89 45.38 -70.97
N HIS A 530 -64.75 46.04 -71.18
CA HIS A 530 -64.32 46.48 -72.51
C HIS A 530 -64.09 45.30 -73.49
N LEU A 531 -63.92 44.07 -73.00
CA LEU A 531 -63.84 42.88 -73.87
C LEU A 531 -65.22 42.49 -74.44
N ALA A 532 -66.31 42.80 -73.75
CA ALA A 532 -67.67 42.53 -74.23
C ALA A 532 -68.02 43.41 -75.46
N ASP A 533 -67.35 44.56 -75.62
CA ASP A 533 -67.48 45.42 -76.81
C ASP A 533 -66.94 44.75 -78.09
N TYR A 534 -66.02 43.78 -77.96
CA TYR A 534 -65.41 43.09 -79.09
C TYR A 534 -66.10 41.75 -79.43
N GLU A 535 -66.43 40.94 -78.42
CA GLU A 535 -67.05 39.63 -78.61
C GLU A 535 -68.04 39.32 -77.47
N GLU A 536 -69.33 39.44 -77.80
CA GLU A 536 -70.48 39.25 -76.92
C GLU A 536 -70.51 37.86 -76.25
N THR A 537 -69.93 36.84 -76.89
CA THR A 537 -69.99 35.46 -76.39
C THR A 537 -68.93 35.12 -75.33
N LEU A 538 -67.96 36.01 -75.09
CA LEU A 538 -66.88 35.80 -74.10
C LEU A 538 -67.27 36.21 -72.68
N ILE A 539 -67.98 37.34 -72.54
CA ILE A 539 -68.45 37.89 -71.26
C ILE A 539 -69.92 38.25 -71.48
N SER A 540 -70.82 37.75 -70.62
CA SER A 540 -72.28 37.87 -70.77
C SER A 540 -72.83 39.29 -70.54
N HIS A 541 -72.25 40.31 -71.19
CA HIS A 541 -72.60 41.74 -71.20
C HIS A 541 -72.74 42.49 -69.87
N ARG A 542 -72.66 41.78 -68.75
CA ARG A 542 -72.99 42.32 -67.44
C ARG A 542 -72.28 41.55 -66.35
N ILE A 543 -71.87 42.27 -65.31
CA ILE A 543 -71.48 41.70 -64.03
C ILE A 543 -72.74 41.59 -63.18
N TRP A 544 -73.02 40.38 -62.69
CA TRP A 544 -74.25 40.08 -61.97
C TRP A 544 -74.11 40.42 -60.49
N THR A 545 -75.01 41.27 -59.99
CA THR A 545 -74.94 41.79 -58.62
C THR A 545 -76.21 41.54 -57.80
N GLN A 546 -77.35 41.27 -58.46
CA GLN A 546 -78.65 41.08 -57.82
C GLN A 546 -78.94 39.59 -57.57
N GLN A 547 -79.47 39.27 -56.39
CA GLN A 547 -79.77 37.89 -55.96
C GLN A 547 -80.59 37.08 -56.98
N ALA A 548 -81.69 37.62 -57.50
CA ALA A 548 -82.55 36.90 -58.45
C ALA A 548 -81.82 36.56 -59.78
N GLN A 549 -80.96 37.47 -60.25
CA GLN A 549 -80.18 37.28 -61.48
C GLN A 549 -79.05 36.26 -61.26
N ILE A 550 -78.39 36.31 -60.10
CA ILE A 550 -77.38 35.33 -59.70
C ILE A 550 -77.98 33.92 -59.71
N GLU A 551 -79.15 33.74 -59.09
CA GLU A 551 -79.84 32.46 -59.07
C GLU A 551 -80.18 31.94 -60.48
N GLU A 552 -80.68 32.81 -61.37
CA GLU A 552 -80.98 32.47 -62.77
C GLU A 552 -79.72 32.04 -63.54
N ARG A 553 -78.61 32.80 -63.43
CA ARG A 553 -77.36 32.45 -64.11
C ARG A 553 -76.80 31.09 -63.65
N LEU A 554 -76.88 30.79 -62.36
CA LEU A 554 -76.50 29.47 -61.84
C LEU A 554 -77.45 28.36 -62.30
N ALA A 555 -78.70 28.67 -62.65
CA ALA A 555 -79.62 27.73 -63.31
C ALA A 555 -79.08 27.34 -64.68
N GLU A 556 -78.81 28.34 -65.51
CA GLU A 556 -78.34 28.14 -66.89
C GLU A 556 -77.01 27.38 -66.94
N VAL A 557 -76.11 27.63 -65.99
CA VAL A 557 -74.87 26.86 -65.86
C VAL A 557 -75.15 25.40 -65.52
N ASN A 558 -76.11 25.10 -64.63
CA ASN A 558 -76.50 23.72 -64.34
C ASN A 558 -77.18 23.04 -65.54
N GLU A 559 -78.08 23.73 -66.25
CA GLU A 559 -78.71 23.21 -67.48
C GLU A 559 -77.66 22.89 -68.55
N HIS A 560 -76.63 23.74 -68.66
CA HIS A 560 -75.50 23.48 -69.55
C HIS A 560 -74.71 22.23 -69.12
N ILE A 561 -74.41 22.06 -67.84
CA ILE A 561 -73.75 20.85 -67.31
C ILE A 561 -74.57 19.60 -67.66
N GLU A 562 -75.88 19.65 -67.45
CA GLU A 562 -76.79 18.55 -67.80
C GLU A 562 -76.74 18.23 -69.30
N LYS A 563 -76.80 19.25 -70.15
CA LYS A 563 -76.64 19.12 -71.61
C LYS A 563 -75.32 18.45 -71.97
N VAL A 564 -74.20 18.88 -71.38
CA VAL A 564 -72.88 18.30 -71.64
C VAL A 564 -72.83 16.82 -71.27
N ILE A 565 -73.37 16.46 -70.09
CA ILE A 565 -73.43 15.07 -69.63
C ILE A 565 -74.26 14.21 -70.59
N GLN A 566 -75.44 14.68 -70.98
CA GLN A 566 -76.40 13.92 -71.80
C GLN A 566 -76.04 13.87 -73.29
N MET A 567 -75.44 14.94 -73.83
CA MET A 567 -75.18 15.07 -75.26
C MET A 567 -73.74 14.73 -75.65
N TYR A 568 -72.74 15.18 -74.89
CA TYR A 568 -71.34 15.05 -75.29
C TYR A 568 -70.65 13.89 -74.58
N LEU A 569 -70.82 13.73 -73.26
CA LEU A 569 -70.06 12.72 -72.52
C LEU A 569 -70.60 11.31 -72.74
N ARG A 570 -71.93 11.08 -72.71
CA ARG A 570 -72.64 9.82 -73.08
C ARG A 570 -72.00 8.50 -72.63
N ASN A 571 -71.20 8.51 -71.57
CA ASN A 571 -70.27 7.42 -71.18
C ASN A 571 -69.20 7.04 -72.22
N GLU A 572 -69.06 7.80 -73.31
CA GLU A 572 -68.00 7.69 -74.31
C GLU A 572 -66.75 8.45 -73.89
N PHE A 573 -66.93 9.61 -73.25
CA PHE A 573 -65.85 10.47 -72.77
C PHE A 573 -65.90 10.63 -71.24
N ALA A 574 -64.73 10.51 -70.61
CA ALA A 574 -64.60 10.74 -69.18
C ALA A 574 -64.76 12.23 -68.85
N THR A 575 -64.26 13.13 -69.70
CA THR A 575 -64.34 14.59 -69.48
C THR A 575 -64.60 15.35 -70.78
N ILE A 576 -65.04 16.61 -70.69
CA ILE A 576 -65.23 17.45 -71.87
C ILE A 576 -63.91 17.76 -72.57
N ALA A 577 -62.79 17.74 -71.84
CA ALA A 577 -61.46 17.92 -72.42
C ALA A 577 -61.12 16.77 -73.38
N ASP A 578 -61.47 15.53 -73.00
CA ASP A 578 -61.28 14.34 -73.86
C ASP A 578 -62.12 14.42 -75.13
N TYR A 579 -63.36 14.90 -75.01
CA TYR A 579 -64.23 15.18 -76.16
C TYR A 579 -63.64 16.28 -77.06
N ASN A 580 -63.20 17.39 -76.45
CA ASN A 580 -62.67 18.55 -77.17
C ASN A 580 -61.39 18.25 -77.95
N ALA A 581 -60.58 17.30 -77.49
CA ALA A 581 -59.40 16.82 -78.21
C ALA A 581 -59.77 16.15 -79.55
N GLN A 582 -60.98 15.58 -79.66
CA GLN A 582 -61.46 14.90 -80.88
C GLN A 582 -62.45 15.75 -81.69
N ALA A 583 -63.15 16.69 -81.05
CA ALA A 583 -64.23 17.47 -81.66
C ALA A 583 -63.74 18.57 -82.63
N GLY A 584 -62.46 18.91 -82.63
CA GLY A 584 -61.87 19.89 -83.55
C GLY A 584 -62.58 21.25 -83.47
N VAL A 585 -63.22 21.67 -84.56
CA VAL A 585 -63.91 22.97 -84.68
C VAL A 585 -65.18 23.06 -83.83
N ILE A 586 -65.81 21.92 -83.49
CA ILE A 586 -67.10 21.86 -82.76
C ILE A 586 -66.87 21.68 -81.25
N ALA A 587 -65.64 21.80 -80.77
CA ALA A 587 -65.32 21.66 -79.37
C ALA A 587 -66.02 22.70 -78.49
N GLU A 588 -66.50 22.24 -77.33
CA GLU A 588 -67.25 23.04 -76.38
C GLU A 588 -66.32 23.99 -75.60
N LYS A 589 -66.83 25.18 -75.25
CA LYS A 589 -66.06 26.21 -74.54
C LYS A 589 -65.89 25.82 -73.06
N PHE A 590 -64.75 26.15 -72.47
CA PHE A 590 -64.63 26.16 -71.01
C PHE A 590 -65.40 27.37 -70.44
N ARG A 591 -66.23 27.12 -69.41
CA ARG A 591 -66.99 28.15 -68.70
C ARG A 591 -66.38 28.40 -67.33
N PHE A 592 -66.09 29.66 -67.04
CA PHE A 592 -65.55 30.08 -65.75
C PHE A 592 -66.58 30.94 -65.02
N VAL A 593 -67.03 30.46 -63.87
CA VAL A 593 -67.92 31.23 -62.97
C VAL A 593 -67.04 31.92 -61.95
N VAL A 594 -66.91 33.24 -62.07
CA VAL A 594 -66.06 34.08 -61.24
C VAL A 594 -66.94 34.79 -60.22
N ILE A 595 -66.71 34.55 -58.93
CA ILE A 595 -67.53 35.07 -57.84
C ILE A 595 -66.63 35.85 -56.87
N ALA A 596 -66.88 37.15 -56.72
CA ALA A 596 -66.32 37.97 -55.66
C ALA A 596 -67.38 38.21 -54.57
N GLY A 597 -67.01 38.09 -53.30
CA GLY A 597 -67.88 38.37 -52.17
C GLY A 597 -68.85 37.25 -51.79
N PHE A 598 -68.57 36.00 -52.14
CA PHE A 598 -69.37 34.85 -51.70
C PHE A 598 -69.37 34.76 -50.16
N PRO A 599 -70.51 34.55 -49.47
CA PRO A 599 -71.84 34.17 -49.95
C PRO A 599 -72.87 35.32 -50.12
N SER A 600 -72.45 36.58 -50.20
CA SER A 600 -73.38 37.72 -50.25
C SER A 600 -74.35 37.64 -51.44
N ALA A 601 -75.63 37.96 -51.23
CA ALA A 601 -76.69 37.88 -52.24
C ALA A 601 -76.96 36.49 -52.85
N PHE A 602 -76.48 35.39 -52.24
CA PHE A 602 -76.86 34.03 -52.65
C PHE A 602 -78.10 33.57 -51.87
N SER A 603 -79.15 33.16 -52.59
CA SER A 603 -80.32 32.48 -52.01
C SER A 603 -80.00 31.03 -51.66
N ASP A 604 -80.83 30.38 -50.83
CA ASP A 604 -80.70 28.94 -50.55
C ASP A 604 -80.72 28.08 -51.83
N THR A 605 -81.51 28.49 -52.83
CA THR A 605 -81.55 27.83 -54.14
C THR A 605 -80.26 28.04 -54.92
N ALA A 606 -79.72 29.27 -54.93
CA ALA A 606 -78.43 29.58 -55.55
C ALA A 606 -77.28 28.77 -54.91
N MET A 607 -77.30 28.61 -53.58
CA MET A 607 -76.34 27.77 -52.85
C MET A 607 -76.40 26.30 -53.27
N LYS A 608 -77.61 25.72 -53.35
CA LYS A 608 -77.80 24.33 -53.82
C LYS A 608 -77.34 24.15 -55.28
N ARG A 609 -77.60 25.15 -56.13
CA ARG A 609 -77.14 25.17 -57.53
C ARG A 609 -75.62 25.25 -57.61
N LEU A 610 -74.98 26.10 -56.83
CA LEU A 610 -73.52 26.18 -56.76
C LEU A 610 -72.91 24.87 -56.28
N ARG A 611 -73.54 24.19 -55.31
CA ARG A 611 -73.10 22.86 -54.84
C ARG A 611 -73.12 21.82 -55.96
N SER A 612 -74.17 21.81 -56.77
CA SER A 612 -74.28 20.93 -57.95
C SER A 612 -73.17 21.20 -58.98
N ILE A 613 -72.88 22.48 -59.24
CA ILE A 613 -71.80 22.92 -60.12
C ILE A 613 -70.44 22.50 -59.57
N ALA A 614 -70.18 22.68 -58.27
CA ALA A 614 -68.92 22.26 -57.65
C ALA A 614 -68.70 20.74 -57.79
N SER A 615 -69.76 19.95 -57.61
CA SER A 615 -69.67 18.49 -57.66
C SER A 615 -69.39 17.93 -59.07
N SER A 616 -70.00 18.49 -60.12
CA SER A 616 -70.02 17.90 -61.47
C SER A 616 -69.47 18.80 -62.59
N GLY A 617 -69.25 20.08 -62.30
CA GLY A 617 -68.89 21.10 -63.29
C GLY A 617 -67.54 20.87 -63.94
N ALA A 618 -66.50 20.50 -63.16
CA ALA A 618 -65.14 20.36 -63.66
C ALA A 618 -65.04 19.34 -64.81
N ARG A 619 -65.72 18.19 -64.67
CA ARG A 619 -65.82 17.15 -65.70
C ARG A 619 -66.44 17.67 -66.99
N CYS A 620 -67.34 18.65 -66.88
CA CYS A 620 -68.11 19.24 -67.97
C CYS A 620 -67.49 20.54 -68.50
N GLY A 621 -66.30 20.94 -68.02
CA GLY A 621 -65.61 22.17 -68.44
C GLY A 621 -66.12 23.45 -67.78
N VAL A 622 -66.89 23.31 -66.69
CA VAL A 622 -67.31 24.43 -65.86
C VAL A 622 -66.40 24.51 -64.64
N HIS A 623 -65.69 25.62 -64.50
CA HIS A 623 -64.72 25.87 -63.44
C HIS A 623 -65.15 27.07 -62.59
N LEU A 624 -64.82 27.01 -61.30
CA LEU A 624 -65.21 28.00 -60.30
C LEU A 624 -64.01 28.82 -59.86
N LEU A 625 -64.08 30.14 -59.91
CA LEU A 625 -63.06 31.05 -59.38
C LEU A 625 -63.72 31.92 -58.31
N ILE A 626 -63.61 31.53 -57.04
CA ILE A 626 -64.43 32.09 -55.96
C ILE A 626 -63.56 32.78 -54.91
N GLN A 627 -63.93 34.00 -54.53
CA GLN A 627 -63.49 34.62 -53.29
C GLN A 627 -64.62 34.51 -52.26
N ARG A 628 -64.31 33.89 -51.11
CA ARG A 628 -65.22 33.68 -49.98
C ARG A 628 -64.83 34.57 -48.81
N ASP A 629 -65.79 35.35 -48.32
CA ASP A 629 -65.63 36.13 -47.09
C ASP A 629 -66.03 35.28 -45.87
N LEU A 630 -65.04 34.86 -45.08
CA LEU A 630 -65.24 34.01 -43.90
C LEU A 630 -65.98 34.71 -42.77
N ARG A 631 -66.11 36.05 -42.81
CA ARG A 631 -66.88 36.81 -41.81
C ARG A 631 -68.38 36.66 -42.02
N GLN A 632 -68.80 36.24 -43.21
CA GLN A 632 -70.20 36.04 -43.55
C GLN A 632 -70.60 34.58 -43.29
N THR A 633 -71.66 34.40 -42.52
CA THR A 633 -72.23 33.09 -42.20
C THR A 633 -73.35 32.74 -43.17
N GLY A 634 -73.74 31.46 -43.25
CA GLY A 634 -74.85 31.01 -44.09
C GLY A 634 -74.49 30.02 -45.21
N VAL A 635 -73.21 29.64 -45.33
CA VAL A 635 -72.79 28.51 -46.17
C VAL A 635 -73.07 27.21 -45.41
N ASP A 636 -73.82 26.29 -46.01
CA ASP A 636 -74.02 24.98 -45.41
C ASP A 636 -72.74 24.12 -45.49
N ARG A 637 -72.60 23.19 -44.55
CA ARG A 637 -71.41 22.31 -44.48
C ARG A 637 -71.24 21.46 -45.74
N GLY A 638 -72.35 21.08 -46.38
CA GLY A 638 -72.33 20.25 -47.58
C GLY A 638 -71.77 20.98 -48.81
N LEU A 639 -72.06 22.27 -48.98
CA LEU A 639 -71.48 23.11 -50.03
C LEU A 639 -70.02 23.41 -49.73
N GLU A 640 -69.68 23.68 -48.47
CA GLU A 640 -68.30 23.91 -48.04
C GLU A 640 -67.40 22.70 -48.36
N GLU A 641 -67.80 21.49 -47.97
CA GLU A 641 -67.06 20.25 -48.27
C GLU A 641 -66.92 20.02 -49.80
N GLU A 642 -67.96 20.33 -50.57
CA GLU A 642 -67.95 20.21 -52.03
C GLU A 642 -67.02 21.24 -52.71
N LEU A 643 -67.02 22.49 -52.23
CA LEU A 643 -66.12 23.53 -52.72
C LEU A 643 -64.65 23.21 -52.40
N HIS A 644 -64.34 22.76 -51.19
CA HIS A 644 -62.98 22.33 -50.84
C HIS A 644 -62.51 21.10 -51.63
N ARG A 645 -63.44 20.21 -52.02
CA ARG A 645 -63.12 19.07 -52.89
C ARG A 645 -62.85 19.51 -54.34
N ALA A 646 -63.65 20.44 -54.85
CA ALA A 646 -63.62 20.86 -56.25
C ALA A 646 -62.55 21.92 -56.55
N CYS A 647 -62.19 22.76 -55.57
CA CYS A 647 -61.33 23.92 -55.75
C CYS A 647 -59.98 23.78 -55.04
N LEU A 648 -58.92 24.32 -55.65
CA LEU A 648 -57.70 24.66 -54.92
C LEU A 648 -58.03 25.76 -53.91
N THR A 649 -57.97 25.42 -52.62
CA THR A 649 -58.31 26.35 -51.54
C THR A 649 -57.07 27.12 -51.07
N PHE A 650 -57.20 28.45 -51.04
CA PHE A 650 -56.21 29.38 -50.53
C PHE A 650 -56.80 30.10 -49.32
N SER A 651 -56.05 30.17 -48.23
CA SER A 651 -56.46 30.96 -47.06
C SER A 651 -55.66 32.25 -46.97
N SER A 652 -56.34 33.36 -46.72
CA SER A 652 -55.72 34.63 -46.36
C SER A 652 -55.43 34.65 -44.87
N GLY A 653 -54.20 34.94 -44.49
CA GLY A 653 -53.81 35.08 -43.09
C GLY A 653 -52.66 36.07 -42.95
N LYS A 654 -52.83 37.09 -42.10
CA LYS A 654 -51.81 38.15 -41.84
C LYS A 654 -51.32 38.86 -43.12
N GLY A 655 -52.18 39.02 -44.12
CA GLY A 655 -51.85 39.69 -45.39
C GLY A 655 -51.10 38.82 -46.41
N GLU A 656 -50.97 37.51 -46.17
CA GLU A 656 -50.42 36.55 -47.12
C GLU A 656 -51.48 35.51 -47.52
N LEU A 657 -51.33 34.96 -48.73
CA LEU A 657 -52.17 33.86 -49.23
C LEU A 657 -51.41 32.54 -49.07
N LEU A 658 -52.09 31.52 -48.53
CA LEU A 658 -51.51 30.23 -48.22
C LEU A 658 -52.23 29.10 -48.97
N LEU A 659 -51.46 28.22 -49.62
CA LEU A 659 -51.94 26.96 -50.21
C LEU A 659 -51.29 25.77 -49.50
N ALA A 660 -52.08 24.96 -48.80
CA ALA A 660 -51.57 23.86 -47.97
C ALA A 660 -50.43 24.31 -47.02
N GLY A 661 -50.56 25.52 -46.46
CA GLY A 661 -49.57 26.14 -45.57
C GLY A 661 -48.32 26.73 -46.27
N ASN A 662 -48.22 26.69 -47.60
CA ASN A 662 -47.17 27.37 -48.36
C ASN A 662 -47.61 28.77 -48.75
N ARG A 663 -46.71 29.75 -48.67
CA ARG A 663 -46.98 31.08 -49.21
C ARG A 663 -47.10 31.00 -50.72
N VAL A 664 -48.12 31.66 -51.26
CA VAL A 664 -48.30 31.79 -52.70
C VAL A 664 -48.32 33.25 -53.11
N THR A 665 -47.82 33.50 -54.31
CA THR A 665 -47.89 34.80 -54.97
C THR A 665 -48.55 34.57 -56.32
N PHE A 666 -49.73 35.15 -56.54
CA PHE A 666 -50.38 35.12 -57.85
C PHE A 666 -49.66 36.06 -58.81
N ASP A 667 -49.64 35.71 -60.09
CA ASP A 667 -49.14 36.61 -61.14
C ASP A 667 -50.01 37.88 -61.16
N PRO A 668 -49.42 39.08 -61.24
CA PRO A 668 -50.19 40.32 -61.31
C PRO A 668 -50.97 40.41 -62.63
N ALA A 669 -51.98 41.28 -62.67
CA ALA A 669 -52.63 41.65 -63.93
C ALA A 669 -51.71 42.59 -64.76
N PRO A 670 -51.88 42.68 -66.09
CA PRO A 670 -51.16 43.63 -66.92
C PRO A 670 -51.31 45.07 -66.39
N GLY A 671 -50.21 45.80 -66.23
CA GLY A 671 -50.20 47.19 -65.76
C GLY A 671 -50.33 47.39 -64.23
N ALA A 672 -50.39 46.31 -63.46
CA ALA A 672 -50.36 46.34 -61.99
C ALA A 672 -48.95 46.13 -61.38
N ALA A 673 -47.94 45.92 -62.22
CA ALA A 673 -46.53 45.68 -61.84
C ALA A 673 -45.71 46.97 -61.71
#